data_AF-A0A7I4E527-F1
#
_entry.id   AF-A0A7I4E527-F1
#
_cell.length_a   1.000
_cell.length_b   1.000
_cell.length_c   1.000
_cell.angle_alpha   90.00
_cell.angle_beta   90.00
_cell.angle_gamma   90.00
#
_symmetry.space_group_name_H-M   'P 1'
#
loop_
_entity.id
_entity.type
_entity.pdbx_description
1 polymer ?
#
loop_
_entity_poly.entity_id
_entity_poly.type
_entity_poly.pdbx_seq_one_letter_code
_entity_poly.pdbx_strand_id
1 'polypeptide(L)'
;MGVNGGLKREGCHNTLDVDSSIQGIRGALNGNTSSKTLFEKTGGSRVKKTGKVAVREVINSTETSEIKSATYDHDDICKEEMWEEEFASFASRQSTQSSSAVQSNVTSALHALEEVASKGQILHIEKIPARPAAYTNQDFKLPKKLQKALQERGVKKFYSHQAAAMDAVFNGSSIVAATPTASGKSMTYIIPVLDSLLKVPKSRALFIFPVKALARDQLKILSDLVAEVKKGSRCYCYDGDTDMDQKAHIRKTGKIVLTNPDMLHFGILPHHKLWEQFFSNLKFVVVDEAHTYRGIFGSHVGCILRRLLRIARHYGSEPMFICCSATIANPEQHVKKLTTIDMEVIHGSGAPAGEKYVLCWLPPETKYGVRRSVYKEAVKIVVALIKADLQILVFVEARKSSEIVCKLVREKLTKQRRIDLVEKVDSYRAGYTQEERIALEKRLQDGELRALVTTRALELGIDVGKLDATVHVGLPDTMCSLWQQAGRAGRRQGASLAVILGRERSLDVFYMKNPQKLFSRDVEQAVCNPTNPHVLRLQLPCAAQELPLSGNDVEYFGENYKKTRDELVSEGILQYKTGPRGESVYGYRYDDHPGSEISIRGLSSNRFQLLAGDNEVIEEVDEKMALRMLYDGAIYPHARDTYRIKHLDIKNKKAFGELCVKPHMTEVSVKTKVQILDKMASRVTLGTRIHLGKLEVIEQVMGYSEYDLTQNKHVDTVMLKYPPTIFKTVGLWWDLPAEVMQKLKHMAYETLLVVRRVILPLLASMTMSDPTDMLGLETLGHEQTEQPQIFVYDAFAGGIGIAEQAYKVVEQAWRHALSVLKTCDCKFGCPACTMSANETVNNEANSSKHAAIVLLEYLLCARHSASTSGVKEYTLAVPKTSKDQVGKSSFEDQLLVNAPEQCSKPMMLNYGSKQGPYVSALRAASKSQILSMQFGGSKGNNLS
;
A
#
# COMPACT_ATOMS: atom_id res chain seq x y z
N MET A 1 40.26 12.91 49.34
CA MET A 1 40.53 11.58 49.93
C MET A 1 40.47 10.56 48.80
N GLY A 2 41.42 9.65 48.61
CA GLY A 2 42.74 9.50 49.25
C GLY A 2 43.35 8.12 48.98
N VAL A 3 44.69 8.06 48.93
CA VAL A 3 45.56 6.84 48.89
C VAL A 3 45.67 6.11 47.54
N ASN A 4 46.93 5.79 47.20
CA ASN A 4 47.37 5.04 46.02
C ASN A 4 47.21 3.52 46.20
N GLY A 5 47.25 2.75 45.11
CA GLY A 5 47.46 1.30 45.20
C GLY A 5 47.52 0.61 43.84
N GLY A 6 48.72 0.29 43.38
CA GLY A 6 48.90 -0.60 42.22
C GLY A 6 50.24 -1.32 42.31
N LEU A 7 50.29 -2.56 41.82
CA LEU A 7 51.49 -3.19 41.24
C LEU A 7 51.20 -4.60 40.69
N LYS A 8 52.03 -4.97 39.71
CA LYS A 8 52.42 -6.31 39.25
C LYS A 8 51.40 -7.23 38.55
N ARG A 9 51.92 -7.75 37.43
CA ARG A 9 51.56 -9.06 36.84
C ARG A 9 52.23 -10.15 37.66
N GLU A 10 51.60 -11.32 37.71
CA GLU A 10 52.29 -12.61 37.63
C GLU A 10 51.35 -13.57 36.88
N GLY A 11 51.88 -14.65 36.31
CA GLY A 11 51.10 -15.57 35.49
C GLY A 11 51.60 -17.00 35.67
N CYS A 12 50.74 -17.97 35.40
CA CYS A 12 51.10 -19.38 35.48
C CYS A 12 50.40 -20.19 34.37
N HIS A 13 51.12 -21.10 33.74
CA HIS A 13 50.55 -22.15 32.91
C HIS A 13 50.05 -23.30 33.80
N ASN A 14 48.95 -23.95 33.45
CA ASN A 14 49.06 -25.29 32.85
C ASN A 14 47.71 -25.87 32.39
N THR A 15 47.83 -26.78 31.43
CA THR A 15 46.78 -27.68 30.92
C THR A 15 46.69 -28.95 31.78
N LEU A 16 45.49 -29.54 31.91
CA LEU A 16 45.20 -30.89 31.37
C LEU A 16 43.75 -31.33 31.67
N ASP A 17 43.28 -32.31 30.90
CA ASP A 17 41.99 -33.00 31.03
C ASP A 17 41.97 -34.04 32.18
N VAL A 18 40.77 -34.52 32.54
CA VAL A 18 40.34 -35.95 32.45
C VAL A 18 39.07 -36.21 33.30
N ASP A 19 38.23 -37.10 32.79
CA ASP A 19 36.97 -37.66 33.32
C ASP A 19 36.81 -37.91 34.84
N SER A 20 35.55 -38.01 35.30
CA SER A 20 35.05 -39.30 35.84
C SER A 20 33.54 -39.38 36.16
N SER A 21 32.82 -40.28 35.45
CA SER A 21 31.97 -41.35 36.05
C SER A 21 30.55 -41.00 36.63
N ILE A 22 29.52 -41.87 36.76
CA ILE A 22 29.11 -43.17 36.14
C ILE A 22 27.64 -43.55 36.57
N GLN A 23 27.04 -44.60 35.97
CA GLN A 23 25.70 -45.24 36.26
C GLN A 23 24.45 -44.43 35.86
N GLY A 24 23.31 -45.00 35.40
CA GLY A 24 22.89 -46.39 35.08
C GLY A 24 21.35 -46.50 35.25
N ILE A 25 20.49 -47.20 34.46
CA ILE A 25 20.54 -48.56 33.89
C ILE A 25 19.36 -48.80 32.88
N ARG A 26 19.60 -49.58 31.79
CA ARG A 26 18.68 -50.36 30.88
C ARG A 26 17.43 -49.69 30.21
N GLY A 27 17.05 -50.04 28.97
CA GLY A 27 17.73 -50.87 27.95
C GLY A 27 16.85 -51.45 26.81
N ALA A 28 17.50 -52.09 25.83
CA ALA A 28 16.99 -52.97 24.74
C ALA A 28 16.24 -52.34 23.53
N LEU A 29 16.33 -52.84 22.27
CA LEU A 29 17.27 -53.79 21.62
C LEU A 29 17.17 -53.69 20.06
N ASN A 30 18.28 -53.95 19.34
CA ASN A 30 18.43 -54.32 17.90
C ASN A 30 17.91 -53.37 16.77
N GLY A 31 18.59 -53.24 15.61
CA GLY A 31 19.95 -53.65 15.24
C GLY A 31 20.18 -53.90 13.72
N ASN A 32 21.36 -53.49 13.20
CA ASN A 32 21.99 -53.90 11.91
C ASN A 32 21.27 -53.55 10.58
N THR A 33 21.88 -53.30 9.41
CA THR A 33 23.27 -53.08 8.91
C THR A 33 23.16 -52.31 7.54
N SER A 34 24.16 -51.87 6.76
CA SER A 34 25.59 -52.26 6.65
C SER A 34 26.49 -51.14 6.07
N SER A 35 27.80 -51.42 6.01
CA SER A 35 28.93 -50.73 5.36
C SER A 35 28.92 -50.73 3.80
N LYS A 36 29.84 -50.13 3.01
CA LYS A 36 31.33 -50.17 3.17
C LYS A 36 32.15 -49.23 2.24
N THR A 37 33.28 -48.73 2.79
CA THR A 37 34.59 -48.38 2.17
C THR A 37 34.79 -47.25 1.13
N LEU A 38 35.92 -46.57 1.33
CA LEU A 38 36.62 -45.59 0.47
C LEU A 38 37.14 -46.21 -0.83
N PHE A 39 37.48 -45.36 -1.82
CA PHE A 39 38.89 -45.19 -2.25
C PHE A 39 39.13 -43.82 -2.91
N GLU A 40 40.38 -43.48 -3.18
CA GLU A 40 40.85 -42.12 -3.51
C GLU A 40 41.56 -42.04 -4.89
N LYS A 41 41.69 -40.80 -5.41
CA LYS A 41 42.74 -40.28 -6.34
C LYS A 41 42.67 -40.49 -7.87
N THR A 42 42.90 -39.34 -8.53
CA THR A 42 43.65 -39.07 -9.79
C THR A 42 43.20 -39.61 -11.16
N GLY A 43 42.91 -38.66 -12.08
CA GLY A 43 43.81 -38.45 -13.22
C GLY A 43 43.22 -38.51 -14.65
N GLY A 44 43.49 -37.46 -15.46
CA GLY A 44 43.90 -37.64 -16.87
C GLY A 44 42.90 -37.41 -18.01
N SER A 45 42.98 -36.21 -18.61
CA SER A 45 43.07 -35.99 -20.08
C SER A 45 42.01 -36.50 -21.09
N ARG A 46 41.38 -35.51 -21.77
CA ARG A 46 41.15 -35.39 -23.24
C ARG A 46 41.17 -36.65 -24.13
N VAL A 47 40.16 -36.76 -25.02
CA VAL A 47 40.28 -36.48 -26.48
C VAL A 47 38.90 -36.46 -27.19
N LYS A 48 38.79 -35.77 -28.33
CA LYS A 48 37.58 -35.69 -29.18
C LYS A 48 37.41 -36.93 -30.07
N LYS A 49 36.17 -37.24 -30.48
CA LYS A 49 35.88 -37.76 -31.83
C LYS A 49 34.46 -37.40 -32.28
N THR A 50 34.19 -37.49 -33.59
CA THR A 50 33.02 -36.92 -34.27
C THR A 50 32.40 -37.87 -35.28
N GLY A 51 31.07 -37.75 -35.46
CA GLY A 51 30.30 -38.28 -36.59
C GLY A 51 28.81 -38.37 -36.26
N LYS A 52 27.89 -38.55 -37.20
CA LYS A 52 27.77 -38.15 -38.63
C LYS A 52 26.40 -38.69 -39.11
N VAL A 53 25.59 -37.92 -39.86
CA VAL A 53 24.55 -38.36 -40.84
C VAL A 53 23.54 -39.46 -40.37
N ALA A 54 22.24 -39.25 -40.09
CA ALA A 54 21.11 -38.66 -40.86
C ALA A 54 20.46 -39.60 -41.93
N VAL A 55 19.20 -39.30 -42.35
CA VAL A 55 18.38 -39.97 -43.44
C VAL A 55 17.76 -41.35 -43.03
N ARG A 56 16.50 -41.78 -43.32
CA ARG A 56 15.21 -41.26 -43.90
C ARG A 56 14.06 -42.29 -43.55
N GLU A 57 12.78 -41.97 -43.27
CA GLU A 57 11.58 -41.68 -44.14
C GLU A 57 10.63 -42.91 -44.37
N VAL A 58 9.39 -42.69 -44.92
CA VAL A 58 8.37 -43.69 -45.39
C VAL A 58 7.49 -44.41 -44.31
N ILE A 59 6.18 -44.76 -44.46
CA ILE A 59 4.93 -44.12 -44.99
C ILE A 59 3.69 -45.07 -44.77
N ASN A 60 2.44 -44.57 -44.77
CA ASN A 60 1.12 -45.28 -44.90
C ASN A 60 0.59 -46.18 -43.73
N SER A 61 -0.71 -46.52 -43.59
CA SER A 61 -1.97 -46.15 -44.32
C SER A 61 -3.29 -46.43 -43.53
N THR A 62 -4.37 -45.71 -43.91
CA THR A 62 -5.84 -46.01 -43.92
C THR A 62 -6.52 -47.07 -43.03
N GLU A 63 -7.72 -46.74 -42.48
CA GLU A 63 -9.01 -47.33 -42.92
C GLU A 63 -10.27 -46.56 -42.40
N THR A 64 -11.48 -46.95 -42.85
CA THR A 64 -12.75 -46.19 -42.72
C THR A 64 -13.99 -47.08 -42.47
N SER A 65 -15.05 -46.55 -41.83
CA SER A 65 -16.41 -47.14 -41.92
C SER A 65 -17.53 -46.12 -41.65
N GLU A 66 -18.70 -46.34 -42.25
CA GLU A 66 -19.93 -45.52 -42.12
C GLU A 66 -21.08 -46.36 -41.54
N ILE A 67 -21.99 -45.75 -40.76
CA ILE A 67 -23.35 -46.29 -40.49
C ILE A 67 -24.39 -45.14 -40.57
N LYS A 68 -25.65 -45.49 -40.86
CA LYS A 68 -26.69 -44.64 -41.46
C LYS A 68 -27.60 -43.87 -40.48
N SER A 69 -28.35 -42.95 -41.07
CA SER A 69 -29.39 -42.05 -40.53
C SER A 69 -30.65 -42.72 -39.96
N ALA A 70 -31.35 -42.00 -39.08
CA ALA A 70 -32.80 -42.08 -38.87
C ALA A 70 -33.37 -40.66 -38.60
N THR A 71 -34.63 -40.41 -38.98
CA THR A 71 -35.32 -39.10 -38.92
C THR A 71 -36.72 -39.26 -38.31
N TYR A 72 -37.18 -38.27 -37.53
CA TYR A 72 -38.60 -38.00 -37.27
C TYR A 72 -38.81 -36.52 -36.87
N ASP A 73 -40.06 -36.07 -36.91
CA ASP A 73 -40.49 -34.68 -37.13
C ASP A 73 -40.73 -33.78 -35.89
N HIS A 74 -40.81 -32.47 -36.16
CA HIS A 74 -41.70 -31.39 -35.63
C HIS A 74 -42.33 -31.50 -34.21
N ASP A 75 -42.55 -30.42 -33.44
CA ASP A 75 -42.42 -28.96 -33.66
C ASP A 75 -42.36 -28.22 -32.30
N ASP A 76 -41.58 -27.12 -32.20
CA ASP A 76 -41.95 -25.83 -31.58
C ASP A 76 -40.74 -24.87 -31.57
N ILE A 77 -40.93 -23.60 -31.98
CA ILE A 77 -39.80 -22.69 -32.36
C ILE A 77 -39.93 -21.27 -31.77
N CYS A 78 -38.75 -20.70 -31.45
CA CYS A 78 -38.43 -19.30 -31.12
C CYS A 78 -39.09 -18.63 -29.90
N LYS A 79 -38.21 -18.26 -28.94
CA LYS A 79 -37.87 -16.83 -28.73
C LYS A 79 -36.58 -16.58 -27.94
N GLU A 80 -35.45 -17.13 -28.41
CA GLU A 80 -34.10 -16.71 -27.99
C GLU A 80 -33.17 -16.59 -29.22
N GLU A 81 -33.19 -15.43 -29.89
CA GLU A 81 -32.20 -15.05 -30.91
C GLU A 81 -31.76 -13.59 -30.65
N MET A 82 -30.53 -13.41 -30.16
CA MET A 82 -29.81 -12.11 -30.14
C MET A 82 -28.35 -12.19 -29.64
N TRP A 83 -27.82 -13.37 -29.30
CA TRP A 83 -26.53 -13.53 -28.59
C TRP A 83 -25.45 -14.34 -29.34
N GLU A 84 -25.75 -14.96 -30.49
CA GLU A 84 -24.80 -15.85 -31.17
C GLU A 84 -24.05 -15.20 -32.36
N GLU A 85 -24.63 -14.20 -33.03
CA GLU A 85 -24.06 -13.63 -34.27
C GLU A 85 -22.69 -12.95 -34.09
N GLU A 86 -22.44 -12.28 -32.95
CA GLU A 86 -21.15 -11.61 -32.71
C GLU A 86 -19.99 -12.62 -32.63
N PHE A 87 -20.21 -13.79 -32.03
CA PHE A 87 -19.15 -14.79 -31.80
C PHE A 87 -18.73 -15.53 -33.08
N ALA A 88 -19.68 -15.79 -34.00
CA ALA A 88 -19.40 -16.44 -35.28
C ALA A 88 -18.40 -15.63 -36.14
N SER A 89 -18.40 -14.30 -36.01
CA SER A 89 -17.47 -13.42 -36.71
C SER A 89 -16.01 -13.58 -36.27
N PHE A 90 -15.77 -14.02 -35.04
CA PHE A 90 -14.44 -14.02 -34.40
C PHE A 90 -13.57 -15.22 -34.81
N ALA A 91 -14.18 -16.36 -35.13
CA ALA A 91 -13.48 -17.63 -35.37
C ALA A 91 -12.82 -17.75 -36.77
N SER A 92 -13.23 -16.95 -37.75
CA SER A 92 -12.99 -17.24 -39.18
C SER A 92 -11.81 -16.48 -39.84
N ARG A 93 -11.02 -15.68 -39.09
CA ARG A 93 -9.96 -14.83 -39.67
C ARG A 93 -8.65 -14.76 -38.86
N GLN A 94 -7.82 -15.81 -38.92
CA GLN A 94 -6.37 -15.64 -38.82
C GLN A 94 -5.56 -16.84 -39.35
N SER A 95 -4.73 -16.61 -40.38
CA SER A 95 -3.83 -17.63 -40.95
C SER A 95 -2.46 -17.03 -41.32
N THR A 96 -1.58 -16.87 -40.32
CA THR A 96 -0.11 -16.75 -40.49
C THR A 96 0.58 -17.21 -39.21
N GLN A 97 1.56 -18.11 -39.32
CA GLN A 97 2.04 -18.91 -38.19
C GLN A 97 3.26 -18.30 -37.46
N SER A 98 3.05 -17.73 -36.27
CA SER A 98 4.08 -17.69 -35.20
C SER A 98 3.56 -17.37 -33.77
N SER A 99 2.27 -17.06 -33.59
CA SER A 99 1.69 -16.58 -32.31
C SER A 99 1.04 -17.64 -31.40
N SER A 100 0.72 -18.82 -31.94
CA SER A 100 -0.29 -19.75 -31.39
C SER A 100 -0.04 -20.20 -29.94
N ALA A 101 1.20 -20.55 -29.60
CA ALA A 101 1.57 -21.10 -28.28
C ALA A 101 1.65 -20.07 -27.13
N VAL A 102 1.10 -18.86 -27.31
CA VAL A 102 1.00 -17.83 -26.28
C VAL A 102 -0.43 -17.31 -26.11
N GLN A 103 -1.24 -17.31 -27.17
CA GLN A 103 -2.70 -17.14 -27.05
C GLN A 103 -3.32 -18.30 -26.26
N SER A 104 -2.81 -19.53 -26.44
CA SER A 104 -3.26 -20.72 -25.71
C SER A 104 -3.34 -20.55 -24.19
N ASN A 105 -2.28 -20.03 -23.55
CA ASN A 105 -2.18 -20.03 -22.09
C ASN A 105 -3.25 -19.15 -21.42
N VAL A 106 -3.55 -17.97 -21.99
CA VAL A 106 -4.57 -17.08 -21.42
C VAL A 106 -5.97 -17.57 -21.73
N THR A 107 -6.22 -18.17 -22.91
CA THR A 107 -7.52 -18.81 -23.19
C THR A 107 -7.78 -19.97 -22.24
N SER A 108 -6.79 -20.85 -21.99
CA SER A 108 -6.89 -21.91 -20.97
C SER A 108 -7.08 -21.35 -19.57
N ALA A 109 -6.46 -20.21 -19.24
CA ALA A 109 -6.65 -19.53 -17.96
C ALA A 109 -8.09 -19.06 -17.76
N LEU A 110 -8.70 -18.44 -18.78
CA LEU A 110 -10.07 -17.95 -18.72
C LEU A 110 -11.08 -19.11 -18.62
N HIS A 111 -10.94 -20.14 -19.46
CA HIS A 111 -11.78 -21.34 -19.42
C HIS A 111 -11.73 -22.04 -18.05
N ALA A 112 -10.53 -22.21 -17.48
CA ALA A 112 -10.36 -22.81 -16.15
C ALA A 112 -10.95 -21.96 -15.01
N LEU A 113 -11.13 -20.64 -15.21
CA LEU A 113 -11.82 -19.76 -14.25
C LEU A 113 -13.33 -19.78 -14.43
N GLU A 114 -13.82 -19.87 -15.66
CA GLU A 114 -15.23 -20.02 -15.99
C GLU A 114 -15.79 -21.36 -15.46
N GLU A 115 -15.06 -22.47 -15.61
CA GLU A 115 -15.40 -23.78 -15.02
C GLU A 115 -15.63 -23.75 -13.50
N VAL A 116 -14.93 -22.87 -12.77
CA VAL A 116 -15.02 -22.77 -11.29
C VAL A 116 -15.84 -21.58 -10.80
N ALA A 117 -16.39 -20.78 -11.71
CA ALA A 117 -17.24 -19.64 -11.41
C ALA A 117 -18.70 -20.07 -11.19
N SER A 118 -19.34 -19.56 -10.13
CA SER A 118 -20.81 -19.56 -10.06
C SER A 118 -21.34 -18.43 -10.96
N LYS A 119 -22.55 -18.56 -11.51
CA LYS A 119 -23.22 -17.51 -12.30
C LYS A 119 -23.14 -16.15 -11.59
N GLY A 120 -22.57 -15.14 -12.27
CA GLY A 120 -22.40 -13.78 -11.73
C GLY A 120 -21.18 -13.56 -10.82
N GLN A 121 -20.21 -14.51 -10.72
CA GLN A 121 -18.94 -14.25 -10.02
C GLN A 121 -17.94 -13.46 -10.85
N ILE A 122 -17.80 -13.78 -12.13
CA ILE A 122 -17.04 -12.98 -13.10
C ILE A 122 -17.96 -11.82 -13.50
N LEU A 123 -17.56 -10.58 -13.19
CA LEU A 123 -18.34 -9.38 -13.50
C LEU A 123 -17.85 -8.62 -14.73
N HIS A 124 -16.56 -8.77 -15.06
CA HIS A 124 -15.93 -8.08 -16.20
C HIS A 124 -14.62 -8.75 -16.60
N ILE A 125 -14.26 -8.63 -17.87
CA ILE A 125 -12.94 -8.96 -18.40
C ILE A 125 -12.50 -7.80 -19.29
N GLU A 126 -11.59 -6.96 -18.80
CA GLU A 126 -11.04 -5.83 -19.55
C GLU A 126 -9.90 -6.30 -20.45
N LYS A 127 -9.95 -6.01 -21.76
CA LYS A 127 -8.87 -6.33 -22.70
C LYS A 127 -8.06 -5.09 -23.07
N ILE A 128 -6.87 -5.01 -22.49
CA ILE A 128 -5.85 -4.01 -22.84
C ILE A 128 -5.10 -4.50 -24.09
N PRO A 129 -5.08 -3.72 -25.19
CA PRO A 129 -4.43 -4.13 -26.43
C PRO A 129 -2.90 -4.15 -26.33
N ALA A 130 -2.27 -5.02 -27.11
CA ALA A 130 -0.82 -5.03 -27.28
C ALA A 130 -0.33 -3.71 -27.91
N ARG A 131 0.88 -3.27 -27.55
CA ARG A 131 1.54 -2.09 -28.13
C ARG A 131 2.88 -2.48 -28.75
N PRO A 132 3.16 -2.12 -30.02
CA PRO A 132 4.46 -2.35 -30.64
C PRO A 132 5.56 -1.51 -29.98
N ALA A 133 6.82 -1.86 -30.26
CA ALA A 133 7.97 -1.07 -29.82
C ALA A 133 8.11 0.22 -30.65
N ALA A 134 8.23 1.37 -29.97
CA ALA A 134 8.55 2.64 -30.59
C ALA A 134 10.01 3.02 -30.30
N TYR A 135 10.81 3.11 -31.35
CA TYR A 135 12.23 3.47 -31.33
C TYR A 135 12.45 4.86 -31.95
N THR A 136 13.53 5.54 -31.57
CA THR A 136 14.04 6.68 -32.35
C THR A 136 15.13 6.22 -33.32
N ASN A 137 15.48 7.07 -34.28
CA ASN A 137 16.65 6.92 -35.15
C ASN A 137 17.82 7.80 -34.67
N GLN A 138 17.84 8.17 -33.39
CA GLN A 138 18.85 9.07 -32.80
C GLN A 138 20.14 8.28 -32.49
N ASP A 139 21.23 8.63 -33.19
CA ASP A 139 22.52 7.95 -33.03
C ASP A 139 23.39 8.65 -31.97
N PHE A 140 23.47 8.04 -30.79
CA PHE A 140 24.30 8.53 -29.70
C PHE A 140 25.75 8.09 -29.89
N LYS A 141 26.68 9.05 -29.87
CA LYS A 141 28.14 8.83 -30.00
C LYS A 141 28.75 8.19 -28.74
N LEU A 142 28.28 6.99 -28.40
CA LEU A 142 28.73 6.19 -27.27
C LEU A 142 30.13 5.59 -27.54
N PRO A 143 30.98 5.41 -26.51
CA PRO A 143 32.23 4.69 -26.63
C PRO A 143 32.06 3.28 -27.21
N LYS A 144 32.90 2.90 -28.18
CA LYS A 144 32.79 1.62 -28.93
C LYS A 144 32.64 0.37 -28.05
N LYS A 145 33.23 0.36 -26.83
CA LYS A 145 33.07 -0.75 -25.86
C LYS A 145 31.64 -0.86 -25.32
N LEU A 146 31.02 0.27 -24.98
CA LEU A 146 29.64 0.33 -24.49
C LEU A 146 28.66 0.02 -25.62
N GLN A 147 28.88 0.58 -26.81
CA GLN A 147 28.08 0.26 -28.01
C GLN A 147 28.11 -1.24 -28.33
N LYS A 148 29.31 -1.86 -28.31
CA LYS A 148 29.47 -3.30 -28.49
C LYS A 148 28.71 -4.11 -27.44
N ALA A 149 28.88 -3.80 -26.15
CA ALA A 149 28.23 -4.54 -25.06
C ALA A 149 26.69 -4.44 -25.09
N LEU A 150 26.16 -3.28 -25.50
CA LEU A 150 24.74 -3.09 -25.75
C LEU A 150 24.26 -3.97 -26.92
N GLN A 151 25.01 -4.04 -28.02
CA GLN A 151 24.69 -4.88 -29.17
C GLN A 151 24.73 -6.39 -28.85
N GLU A 152 25.76 -6.87 -28.12
CA GLU A 152 25.84 -8.28 -27.70
C GLU A 152 24.71 -8.67 -26.73
N ARG A 153 24.17 -7.69 -25.98
CA ARG A 153 22.95 -7.83 -25.15
C ARG A 153 21.64 -7.55 -25.90
N GLY A 154 21.68 -7.47 -27.24
CA GLY A 154 20.52 -7.33 -28.12
C GLY A 154 19.94 -5.91 -28.25
N VAL A 155 20.53 -4.90 -27.61
CA VAL A 155 20.09 -3.51 -27.68
C VAL A 155 20.60 -2.87 -28.99
N LYS A 156 19.86 -3.11 -30.08
CA LYS A 156 20.15 -2.59 -31.42
C LYS A 156 19.63 -1.17 -31.69
N LYS A 157 18.59 -0.75 -30.96
CA LYS A 157 17.97 0.59 -30.97
C LYS A 157 17.45 0.91 -29.58
N PHE A 158 17.40 2.19 -29.23
CA PHE A 158 16.82 2.67 -27.97
C PHE A 158 15.32 2.96 -28.15
N TYR A 159 14.51 2.58 -27.15
CA TYR A 159 13.10 2.99 -27.13
C TYR A 159 13.00 4.52 -26.99
N SER A 160 11.90 5.13 -27.46
CA SER A 160 11.73 6.59 -27.45
C SER A 160 12.06 7.26 -26.10
N HIS A 161 11.48 6.75 -25.01
CA HIS A 161 11.75 7.22 -23.64
C HIS A 161 13.20 6.99 -23.16
N GLN A 162 13.92 6.01 -23.70
CA GLN A 162 15.34 5.81 -23.37
C GLN A 162 16.22 6.83 -24.11
N ALA A 163 15.91 7.11 -25.38
CA ALA A 163 16.62 8.12 -26.15
C ALA A 163 16.40 9.53 -25.57
N ALA A 164 15.15 9.92 -25.28
CA ALA A 164 14.85 11.22 -24.68
C ALA A 164 15.56 11.40 -23.32
N ALA A 165 15.52 10.38 -22.45
CA ALA A 165 16.25 10.39 -21.18
C ALA A 165 17.76 10.52 -21.35
N MET A 166 18.35 9.80 -22.32
CA MET A 166 19.78 9.88 -22.62
C MET A 166 20.18 11.26 -23.17
N ASP A 167 19.38 11.86 -24.05
CA ASP A 167 19.66 13.16 -24.65
C ASP A 167 19.66 14.27 -23.59
N ALA A 168 18.60 14.37 -22.79
CA ALA A 168 18.50 15.29 -21.66
C ALA A 168 19.70 15.18 -20.70
N VAL A 169 20.05 13.95 -20.30
CA VAL A 169 21.19 13.67 -19.40
C VAL A 169 22.55 13.96 -20.05
N PHE A 170 22.71 13.79 -21.36
CA PHE A 170 23.93 14.18 -22.07
C PHE A 170 24.05 15.70 -22.28
N ASN A 171 22.91 16.40 -22.39
CA ASN A 171 22.84 17.86 -22.50
C ASN A 171 23.00 18.58 -21.14
N GLY A 172 22.87 17.86 -20.02
CA GLY A 172 23.12 18.37 -18.66
C GLY A 172 21.91 18.38 -17.72
N SER A 173 20.72 18.00 -18.21
CA SER A 173 19.48 17.99 -17.42
C SER A 173 19.46 16.84 -16.40
N SER A 174 19.07 17.15 -15.16
CA SER A 174 18.50 16.12 -14.27
C SER A 174 17.11 15.72 -14.77
N ILE A 175 16.71 14.46 -14.60
CA ILE A 175 15.48 13.92 -15.21
C ILE A 175 14.64 13.07 -14.24
N VAL A 176 13.34 12.97 -14.54
CA VAL A 176 12.46 11.93 -13.97
C VAL A 176 11.77 11.10 -15.05
N ALA A 177 12.14 9.83 -15.15
CA ALA A 177 11.55 8.85 -16.06
C ALA A 177 10.29 8.21 -15.45
N ALA A 178 9.15 8.86 -15.68
CA ALA A 178 7.84 8.44 -15.18
C ALA A 178 7.16 7.47 -16.16
N THR A 179 7.59 6.20 -16.13
CA THR A 179 7.16 5.18 -17.11
C THR A 179 6.74 3.86 -16.45
N PRO A 180 5.93 3.01 -17.10
CA PRO A 180 5.48 1.74 -16.54
C PRO A 180 6.61 0.79 -16.09
N THR A 181 6.22 -0.26 -15.38
CA THR A 181 7.09 -1.42 -15.09
C THR A 181 7.51 -2.13 -16.39
N ALA A 182 8.61 -2.90 -16.32
CA ALA A 182 9.20 -3.66 -17.44
C ALA A 182 9.62 -2.87 -18.71
N SER A 183 9.43 -1.54 -18.76
CA SER A 183 9.77 -0.65 -19.88
C SER A 183 11.26 -0.61 -20.25
N GLY A 184 12.14 -1.01 -19.32
CA GLY A 184 13.58 -0.86 -19.47
C GLY A 184 14.14 0.44 -18.88
N LYS A 185 13.45 1.02 -17.87
CA LYS A 185 13.92 2.17 -17.08
C LYS A 185 15.41 2.09 -16.72
N SER A 186 15.93 0.93 -16.32
CA SER A 186 17.34 0.78 -15.93
C SER A 186 18.35 1.30 -16.96
N MET A 187 18.04 1.28 -18.25
CA MET A 187 18.95 1.79 -19.29
C MET A 187 19.08 3.32 -19.28
N THR A 188 18.09 4.07 -18.78
CA THR A 188 18.12 5.55 -18.76
C THR A 188 19.24 6.09 -17.87
N TYR A 189 19.50 5.44 -16.73
CA TYR A 189 20.61 5.78 -15.85
C TYR A 189 21.88 4.98 -16.11
N ILE A 190 21.79 3.70 -16.49
CA ILE A 190 22.99 2.86 -16.71
C ILE A 190 23.82 3.41 -17.87
N ILE A 191 23.22 3.76 -19.01
CA ILE A 191 24.00 4.14 -20.20
C ILE A 191 24.81 5.43 -19.99
N PRO A 192 24.23 6.55 -19.48
CA PRO A 192 25.01 7.77 -19.22
C PRO A 192 26.05 7.63 -18.10
N VAL A 193 25.76 6.84 -17.06
CA VAL A 193 26.72 6.55 -15.99
C VAL A 193 27.93 5.79 -16.54
N LEU A 194 27.73 4.78 -17.40
CA LEU A 194 28.81 4.02 -18.03
C LEU A 194 29.60 4.84 -19.05
N ASP A 195 28.92 5.65 -19.87
CA ASP A 195 29.55 6.59 -20.80
C ASP A 195 30.50 7.54 -20.06
N SER A 196 30.02 8.17 -18.98
CA SER A 196 30.83 9.07 -18.15
C SER A 196 31.94 8.35 -17.40
N LEU A 197 31.75 7.10 -16.96
CA LEU A 197 32.80 6.29 -16.33
C LEU A 197 33.91 5.86 -17.30
N LEU A 198 33.61 5.78 -18.60
CA LEU A 198 34.61 5.54 -19.65
C LEU A 198 35.36 6.82 -20.00
N LYS A 199 34.64 7.94 -20.19
CA LYS A 199 35.23 9.25 -20.52
C LYS A 199 36.03 9.86 -19.36
N VAL A 200 35.55 9.69 -18.12
CA VAL A 200 36.14 10.27 -16.90
C VAL A 200 36.34 9.18 -15.84
N PRO A 201 37.53 8.52 -15.77
CA PRO A 201 37.76 7.38 -14.88
C PRO A 201 37.64 7.65 -13.36
N LYS A 202 37.63 8.91 -12.94
CA LYS A 202 37.39 9.33 -11.55
C LYS A 202 35.89 9.38 -11.19
N SER A 203 35.00 9.59 -12.16
CA SER A 203 33.54 9.74 -12.00
C SER A 203 32.96 8.69 -11.06
N ARG A 204 32.01 9.10 -10.21
CA ARG A 204 31.24 8.24 -9.30
C ARG A 204 29.75 8.38 -9.52
N ALA A 205 29.01 7.33 -9.18
CA ALA A 205 27.55 7.36 -9.13
C ALA A 205 27.03 6.63 -7.89
N LEU A 206 25.99 7.19 -7.26
CA LEU A 206 25.27 6.61 -6.15
C LEU A 206 23.87 6.22 -6.62
N PHE A 207 23.47 4.95 -6.48
CA PHE A 207 22.15 4.47 -6.86
C PHE A 207 21.35 4.14 -5.59
N ILE A 208 20.15 4.69 -5.46
CA ILE A 208 19.30 4.59 -4.27
C ILE A 208 18.03 3.83 -4.63
N PHE A 209 17.81 2.68 -4.00
CA PHE A 209 16.66 1.80 -4.20
C PHE A 209 15.83 1.69 -2.91
N PRO A 210 14.50 1.53 -3.00
CA PRO A 210 13.64 1.48 -1.81
C PRO A 210 13.78 0.18 -0.98
N VAL A 211 14.33 -0.88 -1.57
CA VAL A 211 14.50 -2.21 -0.94
C VAL A 211 15.82 -2.87 -1.33
N LYS A 212 16.45 -3.60 -0.39
CA LYS A 212 17.76 -4.26 -0.59
C LYS A 212 17.77 -5.28 -1.74
N ALA A 213 16.70 -6.05 -1.90
CA ALA A 213 16.61 -7.08 -2.95
C ALA A 213 16.74 -6.48 -4.35
N LEU A 214 16.00 -5.39 -4.64
CA LEU A 214 16.09 -4.66 -5.90
C LEU A 214 17.50 -4.12 -6.16
N ALA A 215 18.19 -3.60 -5.15
CA ALA A 215 19.58 -3.16 -5.28
C ALA A 215 20.53 -4.31 -5.67
N ARG A 216 20.27 -5.55 -5.22
CA ARG A 216 21.11 -6.73 -5.51
C ARG A 216 20.81 -7.33 -6.90
N ASP A 217 19.57 -7.33 -7.34
CA ASP A 217 19.19 -7.69 -8.71
C ASP A 217 19.83 -6.73 -9.73
N GLN A 218 19.72 -5.42 -9.48
CA GLN A 218 20.37 -4.41 -10.32
C GLN A 218 21.89 -4.50 -10.22
N LEU A 219 22.48 -4.84 -9.06
CA LEU A 219 23.92 -5.07 -8.91
C LEU A 219 24.41 -6.19 -9.85
N LYS A 220 23.69 -7.31 -9.94
CA LYS A 220 24.04 -8.45 -10.81
C LYS A 220 24.10 -8.01 -12.27
N ILE A 221 22.98 -7.47 -12.79
CA ILE A 221 22.84 -6.99 -14.18
C ILE A 221 23.91 -5.96 -14.53
N LEU A 222 24.16 -5.01 -13.62
CA LEU A 222 25.12 -3.93 -13.83
C LEU A 222 26.58 -4.40 -13.74
N SER A 223 26.90 -5.35 -12.86
CA SER A 223 28.26 -5.84 -12.68
C SER A 223 28.77 -6.58 -13.90
N ASP A 224 27.92 -7.40 -14.53
CA ASP A 224 28.27 -8.10 -15.78
C ASP A 224 28.62 -7.08 -16.88
N LEU A 225 27.77 -6.07 -17.07
CA LEU A 225 27.96 -5.03 -18.08
C LEU A 225 29.19 -4.15 -17.78
N VAL A 226 29.46 -3.84 -16.51
CA VAL A 226 30.65 -3.08 -16.09
C VAL A 226 31.94 -3.87 -16.29
N ALA A 227 31.95 -5.17 -15.99
CA ALA A 227 33.12 -6.03 -16.19
C ALA A 227 33.48 -6.18 -17.68
N GLU A 228 32.46 -6.31 -18.54
CA GLU A 228 32.55 -6.35 -19.99
C GLU A 228 33.07 -5.03 -20.58
N VAL A 229 32.45 -3.91 -20.21
CA VAL A 229 32.76 -2.57 -20.74
C VAL A 229 34.09 -2.02 -20.21
N LYS A 230 34.43 -2.27 -18.94
CA LYS A 230 35.59 -1.70 -18.25
C LYS A 230 36.17 -2.63 -17.18
N LYS A 231 36.79 -3.74 -17.63
CA LYS A 231 37.58 -4.68 -16.82
C LYS A 231 38.32 -4.00 -15.66
N GLY A 232 38.19 -4.54 -14.45
CA GLY A 232 38.77 -4.00 -13.22
C GLY A 232 37.93 -2.95 -12.50
N SER A 233 36.93 -2.35 -13.16
CA SER A 233 35.89 -1.58 -12.45
C SER A 233 34.89 -2.54 -11.80
N ARG A 234 34.36 -2.17 -10.63
CA ARG A 234 33.35 -2.94 -9.90
C ARG A 234 32.24 -2.04 -9.39
N CYS A 235 31.05 -2.61 -9.32
CA CYS A 235 29.90 -2.08 -8.59
C CYS A 235 29.82 -2.81 -7.25
N TYR A 236 29.19 -2.18 -6.25
CA TYR A 236 29.00 -2.78 -4.94
C TYR A 236 27.64 -2.37 -4.36
N CYS A 237 26.98 -3.28 -3.63
CA CYS A 237 25.96 -2.87 -2.67
C CYS A 237 26.65 -2.33 -1.41
N TYR A 238 26.07 -1.32 -0.78
CA TYR A 238 26.45 -0.84 0.54
C TYR A 238 25.17 -0.68 1.34
N ASP A 239 24.84 -1.72 2.10
CA ASP A 239 23.63 -1.84 2.91
C ASP A 239 23.98 -2.36 4.32
N GLY A 240 22.95 -2.60 5.15
CA GLY A 240 23.12 -3.14 6.50
C GLY A 240 23.89 -4.46 6.54
N ASP A 241 23.67 -5.33 5.55
CA ASP A 241 24.14 -6.73 5.53
C ASP A 241 25.50 -6.88 4.83
N THR A 242 26.11 -5.77 4.43
CA THR A 242 27.46 -5.73 3.84
C THR A 242 28.51 -5.82 4.96
N ASP A 243 29.48 -6.74 4.90
CA ASP A 243 30.47 -6.92 5.97
C ASP A 243 31.31 -5.66 6.24
N MET A 244 31.89 -5.55 7.44
CA MET A 244 32.68 -4.36 7.82
C MET A 244 33.95 -4.17 6.96
N ASP A 245 34.65 -5.24 6.62
CA ASP A 245 35.81 -5.19 5.72
C ASP A 245 35.41 -4.84 4.29
N GLN A 246 34.29 -5.41 3.82
CA GLN A 246 33.70 -5.03 2.53
C GLN A 246 33.35 -3.53 2.52
N LYS A 247 32.64 -3.04 3.56
CA LYS A 247 32.32 -1.62 3.74
C LYS A 247 33.57 -0.73 3.67
N ALA A 248 34.68 -1.13 4.30
CA ALA A 248 35.95 -0.40 4.24
C ALA A 248 36.60 -0.38 2.84
N HIS A 249 36.56 -1.50 2.12
CA HIS A 249 37.06 -1.61 0.74
C HIS A 249 36.20 -0.85 -0.28
N ILE A 250 34.88 -0.86 -0.11
CA ILE A 250 33.91 -0.18 -0.98
C ILE A 250 34.11 1.34 -0.92
N ARG A 251 34.29 1.92 0.28
CA ARG A 251 34.55 3.36 0.44
C ARG A 251 35.76 3.84 -0.36
N LYS A 252 36.82 3.02 -0.43
CA LYS A 252 38.06 3.34 -1.17
C LYS A 252 37.95 3.08 -2.67
N THR A 253 37.28 2.01 -3.10
CA THR A 253 37.35 1.53 -4.51
C THR A 253 36.06 1.67 -5.32
N GLY A 254 34.91 1.83 -4.68
CA GLY A 254 33.59 1.86 -5.31
C GLY A 254 33.47 2.95 -6.37
N LYS A 255 33.07 2.56 -7.58
CA LYS A 255 32.81 3.47 -8.71
C LYS A 255 31.32 3.73 -8.91
N ILE A 256 30.52 2.67 -8.82
CA ILE A 256 29.07 2.74 -8.64
C ILE A 256 28.76 2.05 -7.31
N VAL A 257 28.00 2.72 -6.44
CA VAL A 257 27.56 2.19 -5.16
C VAL A 257 26.04 2.17 -5.14
N LEU A 258 25.47 1.00 -4.86
CA LEU A 258 24.03 0.78 -4.76
C LEU A 258 23.66 0.74 -3.27
N THR A 259 22.63 1.45 -2.86
CA THR A 259 22.24 1.58 -1.45
C THR A 259 20.72 1.81 -1.32
N ASN A 260 20.26 2.07 -0.10
CA ASN A 260 18.88 2.39 0.25
C ASN A 260 18.85 3.63 1.19
N PRO A 261 17.72 4.33 1.33
CA PRO A 261 17.65 5.53 2.16
C PRO A 261 17.99 5.30 3.63
N ASP A 262 17.65 4.13 4.18
CA ASP A 262 17.92 3.74 5.56
C ASP A 262 19.45 3.69 5.81
N MET A 263 20.22 3.04 4.93
CA MET A 263 21.68 2.99 5.02
C MET A 263 22.35 4.32 4.64
N LEU A 264 21.75 5.10 3.74
CA LEU A 264 22.22 6.44 3.40
C LEU A 264 22.16 7.37 4.62
N HIS A 265 21.02 7.37 5.32
CA HIS A 265 20.76 8.13 6.54
C HIS A 265 21.71 7.77 7.70
N PHE A 266 21.93 6.47 7.93
CA PHE A 266 22.65 5.94 9.10
C PHE A 266 24.16 5.74 8.86
N GLY A 267 24.57 5.19 7.71
CA GLY A 267 25.92 4.63 7.51
C GLY A 267 26.74 5.20 6.36
N ILE A 268 26.23 6.22 5.65
CA ILE A 268 26.95 6.93 4.59
C ILE A 268 27.12 8.41 4.94
N LEU A 269 26.02 9.17 5.06
CA LEU A 269 26.08 10.61 5.25
C LEU A 269 26.74 11.03 6.59
N PRO A 270 26.43 10.40 7.76
CA PRO A 270 27.09 10.72 9.04
C PRO A 270 28.59 10.42 9.05
N HIS A 271 29.05 9.62 8.08
CA HIS A 271 30.45 9.21 7.92
C HIS A 271 31.06 9.76 6.62
N HIS A 272 30.53 10.86 6.08
CA HIS A 272 30.93 11.44 4.79
C HIS A 272 32.45 11.67 4.63
N LYS A 273 33.16 11.92 5.73
CA LYS A 273 34.64 12.04 5.78
C LYS A 273 35.35 10.76 5.30
N LEU A 274 34.79 9.58 5.60
CA LEU A 274 35.28 8.30 5.07
C LEU A 274 34.95 8.07 3.58
N TRP A 275 34.16 8.97 3.00
CA TRP A 275 33.66 8.93 1.62
C TRP A 275 34.13 10.15 0.79
N GLU A 276 35.04 10.98 1.28
CA GLU A 276 35.55 12.19 0.61
C GLU A 276 35.89 11.95 -0.87
N GLN A 277 36.73 10.95 -1.17
CA GLN A 277 37.12 10.65 -2.55
C GLN A 277 35.96 10.16 -3.43
N PHE A 278 34.86 9.68 -2.83
CA PHE A 278 33.63 9.36 -3.54
C PHE A 278 32.80 10.61 -3.82
N PHE A 279 32.57 11.44 -2.78
CA PHE A 279 31.78 12.68 -2.90
C PHE A 279 32.43 13.72 -3.81
N SER A 280 33.74 14.02 -3.68
CA SER A 280 34.44 14.96 -4.58
C SER A 280 34.56 14.48 -6.04
N ASN A 281 33.95 13.36 -6.40
CA ASN A 281 33.85 12.87 -7.77
C ASN A 281 32.42 12.38 -8.11
N LEU A 282 31.42 12.67 -7.28
CA LEU A 282 30.03 12.23 -7.46
C LEU A 282 29.37 13.05 -8.56
N LYS A 283 29.04 12.39 -9.68
CA LYS A 283 28.43 13.04 -10.84
C LYS A 283 26.96 12.66 -11.04
N PHE A 284 26.54 11.50 -10.55
CA PHE A 284 25.16 11.03 -10.69
C PHE A 284 24.59 10.51 -9.37
N VAL A 285 23.37 10.93 -9.05
CA VAL A 285 22.51 10.28 -8.05
C VAL A 285 21.32 9.68 -8.78
N VAL A 286 21.22 8.35 -8.77
CA VAL A 286 20.07 7.63 -9.32
C VAL A 286 19.10 7.36 -8.19
N VAL A 287 17.83 7.70 -8.38
CA VAL A 287 16.77 7.50 -7.37
C VAL A 287 15.67 6.65 -8.02
N ASP A 288 15.70 5.34 -7.78
CA ASP A 288 14.75 4.42 -8.42
C ASP A 288 13.44 4.30 -7.64
N GLU A 289 12.37 3.99 -8.37
CA GLU A 289 10.98 3.88 -7.90
C GLU A 289 10.54 5.04 -6.97
N ALA A 290 10.80 6.28 -7.39
CA ALA A 290 10.65 7.50 -6.57
C ALA A 290 9.24 7.75 -5.97
N HIS A 291 8.17 7.27 -6.62
CA HIS A 291 6.79 7.26 -6.09
C HIS A 291 6.60 6.43 -4.79
N THR A 292 7.56 5.56 -4.43
CA THR A 292 7.56 4.87 -3.13
C THR A 292 7.96 5.81 -1.98
N TYR A 293 8.74 6.86 -2.27
CA TYR A 293 9.17 7.86 -1.30
C TYR A 293 8.09 8.91 -1.11
N ARG A 294 6.93 8.50 -0.56
CA ARG A 294 5.76 9.34 -0.27
C ARG A 294 5.32 9.20 1.20
N GLY A 295 4.33 9.99 1.60
CA GLY A 295 3.85 10.09 2.98
C GLY A 295 4.95 10.56 3.94
N ILE A 296 4.94 10.02 5.16
CA ILE A 296 6.00 10.29 6.15
C ILE A 296 7.36 9.76 5.70
N PHE A 297 7.44 8.56 5.11
CA PHE A 297 8.68 7.98 4.59
C PHE A 297 9.31 8.89 3.52
N GLY A 298 8.52 9.37 2.56
CA GLY A 298 8.95 10.35 1.57
C GLY A 298 9.43 11.67 2.15
N SER A 299 8.83 12.11 3.25
CA SER A 299 9.22 13.34 3.93
C SER A 299 10.62 13.20 4.56
N HIS A 300 10.92 12.07 5.20
CA HIS A 300 12.28 11.75 5.66
C HIS A 300 13.27 11.55 4.52
N VAL A 301 12.90 10.79 3.48
CA VAL A 301 13.77 10.54 2.31
C VAL A 301 14.13 11.85 1.60
N GLY A 302 13.20 12.81 1.50
CA GLY A 302 13.51 14.15 1.01
C GLY A 302 14.62 14.82 1.82
N CYS A 303 14.50 14.87 3.15
CA CYS A 303 15.56 15.42 4.03
C CYS A 303 16.91 14.71 3.87
N ILE A 304 16.91 13.39 3.64
CA ILE A 304 18.13 12.59 3.41
C ILE A 304 18.75 12.93 2.04
N LEU A 305 17.95 13.13 0.99
CA LEU A 305 18.44 13.55 -0.33
C LEU A 305 18.94 15.01 -0.33
N ARG A 306 18.31 15.88 0.46
CA ARG A 306 18.76 17.26 0.73
C ARG A 306 20.10 17.29 1.50
N ARG A 307 20.26 16.45 2.54
CA ARG A 307 21.56 16.23 3.23
C ARG A 307 22.64 15.70 2.28
N LEU A 308 22.29 14.74 1.41
CA LEU A 308 23.19 14.21 0.37
C LEU A 308 23.68 15.30 -0.59
N LEU A 309 22.77 16.15 -1.11
CA LEU A 309 23.14 17.26 -2.01
C LEU A 309 24.06 18.27 -1.31
N ARG A 310 23.72 18.64 -0.07
CA ARG A 310 24.51 19.53 0.79
C ARG A 310 25.93 19.01 1.04
N ILE A 311 26.09 17.71 1.31
CA ILE A 311 27.39 17.03 1.45
C ILE A 311 28.15 16.97 0.12
N ALA A 312 27.47 16.64 -0.99
CA ALA A 312 28.08 16.61 -2.31
C ALA A 312 28.66 17.99 -2.69
N ARG A 313 27.90 19.07 -2.46
CA ARG A 313 28.33 20.46 -2.69
C ARG A 313 29.50 20.87 -1.80
N HIS A 314 29.49 20.49 -0.52
CA HIS A 314 30.64 20.72 0.38
C HIS A 314 31.94 20.10 -0.15
N TYR A 315 31.86 18.93 -0.78
CA TYR A 315 32.99 18.26 -1.43
C TYR A 315 33.31 18.75 -2.85
N GLY A 316 32.67 19.83 -3.32
CA GLY A 316 32.91 20.44 -4.63
C GLY A 316 32.24 19.72 -5.81
N SER A 317 31.14 18.99 -5.56
CA SER A 317 30.39 18.27 -6.59
C SER A 317 28.92 18.69 -6.66
N GLU A 318 28.43 18.93 -7.88
CA GLU A 318 27.01 19.13 -8.18
C GLU A 318 26.51 17.91 -8.96
N PRO A 319 25.96 16.88 -8.30
CA PRO A 319 25.59 15.65 -8.97
C PRO A 319 24.23 15.77 -9.67
N MET A 320 24.17 15.30 -10.92
CA MET A 320 22.95 15.22 -11.70
C MET A 320 22.04 14.11 -11.17
N PHE A 321 20.75 14.39 -11.02
CA PHE A 321 19.77 13.41 -10.56
C PHE A 321 19.09 12.70 -11.73
N ILE A 322 19.04 11.37 -11.67
CA ILE A 322 18.29 10.54 -12.61
C ILE A 322 17.27 9.75 -11.80
N CYS A 323 16.07 10.32 -11.67
CA CYS A 323 14.95 9.70 -10.99
C CYS A 323 14.22 8.73 -11.94
N CYS A 324 13.86 7.56 -11.43
CA CYS A 324 12.99 6.60 -12.11
C CYS A 324 11.72 6.41 -11.28
N SER A 325 10.57 6.28 -11.94
CA SER A 325 9.30 6.08 -11.26
C SER A 325 8.34 5.24 -12.08
N ALA A 326 7.38 4.58 -11.43
CA ALA A 326 6.10 4.25 -12.06
C ALA A 326 5.37 5.53 -12.49
N THR A 327 4.39 5.39 -13.38
CA THR A 327 3.46 6.46 -13.73
C THR A 327 2.74 6.96 -12.47
N ILE A 328 2.74 8.28 -12.27
CA ILE A 328 1.98 9.05 -11.27
C ILE A 328 1.59 10.39 -11.91
N ALA A 329 0.58 11.09 -11.39
CA ALA A 329 0.13 12.36 -12.01
C ALA A 329 1.07 13.56 -11.80
N ASN A 330 1.97 13.53 -10.82
CA ASN A 330 2.80 14.68 -10.41
C ASN A 330 4.31 14.37 -10.28
N PRO A 331 4.95 13.68 -11.25
CA PRO A 331 6.31 13.17 -11.10
C PRO A 331 7.34 14.28 -10.87
N GLU A 332 7.22 15.38 -11.60
CA GLU A 332 8.06 16.58 -11.47
C GLU A 332 7.96 17.19 -10.07
N GLN A 333 6.74 17.53 -9.63
CA GLN A 333 6.52 18.20 -8.35
C GLN A 333 6.90 17.30 -7.18
N HIS A 334 6.79 15.98 -7.34
CA HIS A 334 7.23 14.99 -6.37
C HIS A 334 8.76 14.92 -6.26
N VAL A 335 9.50 14.75 -7.37
CA VAL A 335 10.97 14.69 -7.30
C VAL A 335 11.59 16.03 -6.90
N LYS A 336 11.01 17.15 -7.33
CA LYS A 336 11.43 18.49 -6.89
C LYS A 336 11.20 18.69 -5.39
N LYS A 337 10.07 18.23 -4.85
CA LYS A 337 9.83 18.22 -3.39
C LYS A 337 10.86 17.35 -2.66
N LEU A 338 11.21 16.18 -3.17
CA LEU A 338 12.22 15.32 -2.54
C LEU A 338 13.61 15.96 -2.55
N THR A 339 14.08 16.45 -3.70
CA THR A 339 15.50 16.75 -3.96
C THR A 339 15.88 18.22 -3.99
N THR A 340 14.90 19.13 -3.99
CA THR A 340 15.03 20.57 -4.32
C THR A 340 15.56 20.88 -5.72
N ILE A 341 15.71 19.87 -6.60
CA ILE A 341 16.24 20.02 -7.96
C ILE A 341 15.09 20.01 -8.99
N ASP A 342 15.16 20.93 -9.96
CA ASP A 342 14.33 20.93 -11.16
C ASP A 342 14.75 19.83 -12.15
N MET A 343 13.77 19.12 -12.72
CA MET A 343 14.02 17.94 -13.55
C MET A 343 13.10 17.86 -14.77
N GLU A 344 13.68 17.47 -15.90
CA GLU A 344 12.92 17.21 -17.13
C GLU A 344 12.13 15.89 -17.01
N VAL A 345 10.84 15.91 -17.38
CA VAL A 345 9.96 14.74 -17.24
C VAL A 345 9.93 13.91 -18.51
N ILE A 346 10.49 12.71 -18.43
CA ILE A 346 10.46 11.76 -19.54
C ILE A 346 9.18 10.90 -19.43
N HIS A 347 8.13 11.37 -20.10
CA HIS A 347 6.83 10.73 -20.17
C HIS A 347 6.74 9.62 -21.24
N GLY A 348 5.74 8.75 -21.08
CA GLY A 348 5.41 7.71 -22.05
C GLY A 348 6.36 6.51 -22.02
N SER A 349 6.13 5.55 -22.92
CA SER A 349 7.02 4.40 -23.05
C SER A 349 6.97 3.82 -24.46
N GLY A 350 8.11 3.85 -25.14
CA GLY A 350 8.32 3.15 -26.41
C GLY A 350 8.60 1.65 -26.27
N ALA A 351 8.57 1.10 -25.05
CA ALA A 351 8.74 -0.34 -24.87
C ALA A 351 7.50 -1.11 -25.39
N PRO A 352 7.68 -2.29 -26.00
CA PRO A 352 6.56 -3.13 -26.42
C PRO A 352 5.84 -3.72 -25.21
N ALA A 353 4.54 -3.95 -25.37
CA ALA A 353 3.69 -4.62 -24.39
C ALA A 353 2.84 -5.68 -25.11
N GLY A 354 2.71 -6.87 -24.53
CA GLY A 354 1.71 -7.85 -24.96
C GLY A 354 0.29 -7.44 -24.58
N GLU A 355 -0.70 -8.18 -25.07
CA GLU A 355 -2.08 -8.02 -24.60
C GLU A 355 -2.20 -8.30 -23.09
N LYS A 356 -3.17 -7.68 -22.42
CA LYS A 356 -3.45 -7.99 -21.01
C LYS A 356 -4.95 -8.04 -20.75
N TYR A 357 -5.37 -9.11 -20.08
CA TYR A 357 -6.74 -9.35 -19.67
C TYR A 357 -6.82 -9.08 -18.17
N VAL A 358 -7.77 -8.26 -17.72
CA VAL A 358 -7.99 -7.98 -16.30
C VAL A 358 -9.40 -8.43 -15.92
N LEU A 359 -9.49 -9.52 -15.15
CA LEU A 359 -10.73 -10.15 -14.76
C LEU A 359 -11.17 -9.66 -13.37
N CYS A 360 -12.41 -9.15 -13.28
CA CYS A 360 -13.03 -8.72 -12.03
C CYS A 360 -13.88 -9.85 -11.45
N TRP A 361 -13.47 -10.40 -10.31
CA TRP A 361 -14.12 -11.51 -9.61
C TRP A 361 -14.75 -11.03 -8.30
N LEU A 362 -16.06 -11.14 -8.16
CA LEU A 362 -16.77 -10.83 -6.92
C LEU A 362 -17.19 -12.13 -6.20
N PRO A 363 -16.78 -12.34 -4.94
CA PRO A 363 -17.31 -13.45 -4.14
C PRO A 363 -18.84 -13.37 -4.02
N PRO A 364 -19.56 -14.50 -4.24
CA PRO A 364 -21.00 -14.50 -4.32
C PRO A 364 -21.60 -14.37 -2.93
N GLU A 365 -22.80 -13.83 -2.86
CA GLU A 365 -23.58 -13.77 -1.63
C GLU A 365 -24.04 -15.18 -1.22
N THR A 366 -24.08 -15.40 0.09
CA THR A 366 -24.72 -16.56 0.69
C THR A 366 -26.21 -16.28 0.87
N LYS A 367 -27.01 -17.32 1.12
CA LYS A 367 -28.42 -17.22 1.52
C LYS A 367 -28.70 -16.39 2.80
N TYR A 368 -27.67 -15.83 3.43
CA TYR A 368 -27.74 -14.97 4.62
C TYR A 368 -27.30 -13.52 4.34
N GLY A 369 -27.07 -13.13 3.07
CA GLY A 369 -26.68 -11.76 2.68
C GLY A 369 -25.21 -11.38 2.93
N VAL A 370 -24.42 -12.28 3.53
CA VAL A 370 -22.96 -12.13 3.69
C VAL A 370 -22.26 -12.81 2.51
N ARG A 371 -21.14 -12.28 2.00
CA ARG A 371 -20.41 -12.89 0.88
C ARG A 371 -19.60 -14.11 1.33
N ARG A 372 -19.23 -14.97 0.39
CA ARG A 372 -18.24 -16.03 0.65
C ARG A 372 -16.87 -15.39 0.94
N SER A 373 -16.14 -15.96 1.91
CA SER A 373 -14.78 -15.53 2.27
C SER A 373 -13.87 -15.44 1.04
N VAL A 374 -13.29 -14.26 0.81
CA VAL A 374 -12.39 -13.97 -0.32
C VAL A 374 -11.22 -14.96 -0.39
N TYR A 375 -10.71 -15.44 0.74
CA TYR A 375 -9.65 -16.44 0.80
C TYR A 375 -10.08 -17.80 0.27
N LYS A 376 -11.35 -18.21 0.49
CA LYS A 376 -11.88 -19.47 -0.05
C LYS A 376 -12.10 -19.41 -1.56
N GLU A 377 -12.48 -18.25 -2.09
CA GLU A 377 -12.58 -18.03 -3.54
C GLU A 377 -11.19 -17.93 -4.19
N ALA A 378 -10.22 -17.25 -3.55
CA ALA A 378 -8.82 -17.22 -3.99
C ALA A 378 -8.21 -18.63 -4.10
N VAL A 379 -8.49 -19.51 -3.14
CA VAL A 379 -8.06 -20.92 -3.18
C VAL A 379 -8.63 -21.67 -4.38
N LYS A 380 -9.87 -21.38 -4.84
CA LYS A 380 -10.41 -21.97 -6.07
C LYS A 380 -9.63 -21.50 -7.30
N ILE A 381 -9.49 -20.18 -7.44
CA ILE A 381 -8.81 -19.51 -8.55
C ILE A 381 -7.38 -20.02 -8.69
N VAL A 382 -6.63 -20.04 -7.59
CA VAL A 382 -5.25 -20.56 -7.57
C VAL A 382 -5.20 -22.02 -7.99
N VAL A 383 -6.07 -22.89 -7.44
CA VAL A 383 -6.11 -24.33 -7.77
C VAL A 383 -6.55 -24.58 -9.23
N ALA A 384 -7.37 -23.72 -9.82
CA ALA A 384 -7.72 -23.80 -11.24
C ALA A 384 -6.53 -23.44 -12.13
N LEU A 385 -5.91 -22.27 -11.89
CA LEU A 385 -4.81 -21.75 -12.71
C LEU A 385 -3.58 -22.68 -12.70
N ILE A 386 -3.17 -23.20 -11.54
CA ILE A 386 -2.04 -24.15 -11.47
C ILE A 386 -2.36 -25.54 -12.03
N LYS A 387 -3.64 -25.89 -12.22
CA LYS A 387 -4.05 -27.11 -12.94
C LYS A 387 -4.04 -26.94 -14.45
N ALA A 388 -4.30 -25.74 -14.94
CA ALA A 388 -4.05 -25.33 -16.33
C ALA A 388 -2.55 -25.11 -16.64
N ASP A 389 -1.66 -25.57 -15.75
CA ASP A 389 -0.20 -25.41 -15.75
C ASP A 389 0.31 -23.96 -15.95
N LEU A 390 -0.32 -23.01 -15.27
CA LEU A 390 0.07 -21.60 -15.30
C LEU A 390 0.97 -21.24 -14.11
N GLN A 391 1.94 -20.36 -14.35
CA GLN A 391 2.81 -19.82 -13.31
C GLN A 391 2.29 -18.47 -12.80
N ILE A 392 2.00 -18.37 -11.49
CA ILE A 392 1.27 -17.23 -10.93
C ILE A 392 1.88 -16.64 -9.65
N LEU A 393 1.71 -15.33 -9.46
CA LEU A 393 1.85 -14.67 -8.16
C LEU A 393 0.47 -14.38 -7.56
N VAL A 394 0.34 -14.62 -6.26
CA VAL A 394 -0.90 -14.38 -5.51
C VAL A 394 -0.64 -13.30 -4.45
N PHE A 395 -1.05 -12.08 -4.75
CA PHE A 395 -0.90 -10.91 -3.88
C PHE A 395 -1.97 -10.89 -2.78
N VAL A 396 -1.52 -10.73 -1.54
CA VAL A 396 -2.36 -10.54 -0.35
C VAL A 396 -1.90 -9.30 0.44
N GLU A 397 -2.80 -8.77 1.26
CA GLU A 397 -2.55 -7.58 2.08
C GLU A 397 -1.57 -7.85 3.25
N ALA A 398 -1.77 -8.93 4.00
CA ALA A 398 -1.08 -9.20 5.27
C ALA A 398 -0.23 -10.48 5.28
N ARG A 399 0.85 -10.48 6.09
CA ARG A 399 1.77 -11.63 6.28
C ARG A 399 1.06 -12.90 6.78
N LYS A 400 0.02 -12.75 7.61
CA LYS A 400 -0.80 -13.86 8.12
C LYS A 400 -1.64 -14.48 6.98
N SER A 401 -2.17 -13.63 6.09
CA SER A 401 -2.99 -14.06 4.94
C SER A 401 -2.21 -14.85 3.91
N SER A 402 -0.91 -14.60 3.71
CA SER A 402 -0.10 -15.37 2.74
C SER A 402 0.10 -16.81 3.19
N GLU A 403 0.35 -17.02 4.49
CA GLU A 403 0.44 -18.36 5.07
C GLU A 403 -0.91 -19.09 5.06
N ILE A 404 -2.01 -18.37 5.37
CA ILE A 404 -3.38 -18.93 5.33
C ILE A 404 -3.76 -19.39 3.92
N VAL A 405 -3.57 -18.55 2.90
CA VAL A 405 -3.93 -18.91 1.51
C VAL A 405 -3.04 -20.05 1.00
N CYS A 406 -1.73 -20.01 1.23
CA CYS A 406 -0.81 -21.10 0.88
C CYS A 406 -1.25 -22.44 1.52
N LYS A 407 -1.50 -22.45 2.83
CA LYS A 407 -1.97 -23.64 3.56
C LYS A 407 -3.29 -24.18 2.98
N LEU A 408 -4.28 -23.32 2.75
CA LEU A 408 -5.58 -23.73 2.22
C LEU A 408 -5.49 -24.27 0.78
N VAL A 409 -4.58 -23.75 -0.06
CA VAL A 409 -4.29 -24.30 -1.39
C VAL A 409 -3.65 -25.68 -1.28
N ARG A 410 -2.58 -25.84 -0.48
CA ARG A 410 -1.93 -27.14 -0.24
C ARG A 410 -2.94 -28.18 0.27
N GLU A 411 -3.74 -27.84 1.28
CA GLU A 411 -4.82 -28.71 1.77
C GLU A 411 -5.83 -29.11 0.69
N LYS A 412 -6.24 -28.17 -0.18
CA LYS A 412 -7.21 -28.42 -1.25
C LYS A 412 -6.64 -29.36 -2.32
N LEU A 413 -5.35 -29.24 -2.64
CA LEU A 413 -4.63 -30.12 -3.56
C LEU A 413 -4.48 -31.54 -2.99
N THR A 414 -4.07 -31.67 -1.73
CA THR A 414 -3.99 -32.98 -1.04
C THR A 414 -5.34 -33.67 -0.99
N LYS A 415 -6.42 -32.95 -0.66
CA LYS A 415 -7.81 -33.46 -0.68
C LYS A 415 -8.28 -33.85 -2.10
N GLN A 416 -7.64 -33.35 -3.15
CA GLN A 416 -7.86 -33.72 -4.55
C GLN A 416 -6.79 -34.67 -5.11
N ARG A 417 -5.95 -35.28 -4.25
CA ARG A 417 -4.86 -36.22 -4.58
C ARG A 417 -3.80 -35.69 -5.57
N ARG A 418 -3.72 -34.36 -5.81
CA ARG A 418 -2.70 -33.72 -6.65
C ARG A 418 -1.44 -33.38 -5.85
N ILE A 419 -0.79 -34.41 -5.32
CA ILE A 419 0.44 -34.30 -4.52
C ILE A 419 1.57 -33.64 -5.33
N ASP A 420 1.59 -33.89 -6.65
CA ASP A 420 2.48 -33.31 -7.65
C ASP A 420 2.44 -31.77 -7.75
N LEU A 421 1.40 -31.13 -7.21
CA LEU A 421 1.25 -29.68 -7.15
C LEU A 421 1.45 -29.10 -5.73
N VAL A 422 1.43 -29.92 -4.67
CA VAL A 422 1.49 -29.43 -3.28
C VAL A 422 2.81 -28.71 -3.00
N GLU A 423 3.92 -29.32 -3.39
CA GLU A 423 5.28 -28.76 -3.23
C GLU A 423 5.59 -27.61 -4.21
N LYS A 424 4.72 -27.42 -5.22
CA LYS A 424 4.82 -26.34 -6.22
C LYS A 424 4.06 -25.07 -5.83
N VAL A 425 3.46 -25.03 -4.65
CA VAL A 425 2.80 -23.85 -4.08
C VAL A 425 3.52 -23.45 -2.81
N ASP A 426 3.94 -22.20 -2.68
CA ASP A 426 4.60 -21.69 -1.47
C ASP A 426 4.12 -20.28 -1.08
N SER A 427 4.62 -19.76 0.05
CA SER A 427 4.42 -18.35 0.44
C SER A 427 5.73 -17.56 0.46
N TYR A 428 5.65 -16.23 0.42
CA TYR A 428 6.78 -15.31 0.51
C TYR A 428 6.43 -14.11 1.40
N ARG A 429 7.27 -13.79 2.40
CA ARG A 429 7.06 -12.62 3.26
C ARG A 429 8.35 -11.93 3.68
N ALA A 430 8.25 -10.63 3.93
CA ALA A 430 9.34 -9.76 4.36
C ALA A 430 9.97 -10.08 5.75
N GLY A 431 9.56 -11.17 6.40
CA GLY A 431 10.12 -11.70 7.65
C GLY A 431 10.71 -13.12 7.52
N TYR A 432 11.01 -13.57 6.30
CA TYR A 432 11.89 -14.72 6.05
C TYR A 432 13.36 -14.29 6.06
N THR A 433 14.30 -15.23 6.22
CA THR A 433 15.74 -14.93 6.08
C THR A 433 16.10 -14.50 4.65
N GLN A 434 17.35 -14.13 4.42
CA GLN A 434 17.82 -13.81 3.07
C GLN A 434 17.93 -15.06 2.20
N GLU A 435 18.38 -16.16 2.80
CA GLU A 435 18.61 -17.47 2.17
C GLU A 435 17.29 -18.11 1.74
N GLU A 436 16.27 -18.07 2.61
CA GLU A 436 14.90 -18.50 2.31
C GLU A 436 14.31 -17.76 1.10
N ARG A 437 14.49 -16.43 1.05
CA ARG A 437 13.98 -15.61 -0.07
C ARG A 437 14.69 -15.92 -1.37
N ILE A 438 16.03 -15.97 -1.37
CA ILE A 438 16.82 -16.31 -2.56
C ILE A 438 16.48 -17.71 -3.07
N ALA A 439 16.24 -18.67 -2.16
CA ALA A 439 15.78 -20.00 -2.53
C ALA A 439 14.38 -19.98 -3.20
N LEU A 440 13.41 -19.27 -2.63
CA LEU A 440 12.05 -19.15 -3.18
C LEU A 440 12.04 -18.39 -4.53
N GLU A 441 12.80 -17.29 -4.63
CA GLU A 441 12.97 -16.50 -5.84
C GLU A 441 13.58 -17.36 -6.97
N LYS A 442 14.61 -18.17 -6.65
CA LYS A 442 15.20 -19.11 -7.59
C LYS A 442 14.22 -20.22 -8.01
N ARG A 443 13.54 -20.88 -7.06
CA ARG A 443 12.54 -21.93 -7.35
C ARG A 443 11.39 -21.42 -8.22
N LEU A 444 11.06 -20.13 -8.13
CA LEU A 444 10.11 -19.47 -9.03
C LEU A 444 10.75 -19.17 -10.40
N GLN A 445 11.95 -18.60 -10.44
CA GLN A 445 12.66 -18.28 -11.70
C GLN A 445 12.93 -19.54 -12.57
N ASP A 446 13.27 -20.67 -11.94
CA ASP A 446 13.49 -21.97 -12.58
C ASP A 446 12.17 -22.71 -12.93
N GLY A 447 11.01 -22.20 -12.48
CA GLY A 447 9.68 -22.71 -12.81
C GLY A 447 9.17 -23.90 -11.95
N GLU A 448 9.93 -24.30 -10.93
CA GLU A 448 9.53 -25.38 -9.99
C GLU A 448 8.23 -25.02 -9.25
N LEU A 449 8.11 -23.76 -8.82
CA LEU A 449 6.89 -23.23 -8.22
C LEU A 449 5.89 -22.79 -9.30
N ARG A 450 4.65 -23.31 -9.25
CA ARG A 450 3.54 -22.82 -10.09
C ARG A 450 2.78 -21.68 -9.39
N ALA A 451 2.80 -21.58 -8.07
CA ALA A 451 2.25 -20.42 -7.35
C ALA A 451 3.09 -19.99 -6.15
N LEU A 452 3.29 -18.67 -6.00
CA LEU A 452 3.90 -18.07 -4.81
C LEU A 452 2.96 -17.00 -4.21
N VAL A 453 2.53 -17.22 -2.97
CA VAL A 453 1.60 -16.34 -2.24
C VAL A 453 2.37 -15.30 -1.44
N THR A 454 2.27 -14.04 -1.84
CA THR A 454 3.16 -12.96 -1.41
C THR A 454 2.40 -11.73 -0.95
N THR A 455 3.01 -10.93 -0.07
CA THR A 455 2.51 -9.58 0.23
C THR A 455 3.01 -8.58 -0.83
N ARG A 456 2.89 -7.28 -0.57
CA ARG A 456 3.53 -6.20 -1.35
C ARG A 456 5.07 -6.32 -1.46
N ALA A 457 5.70 -7.31 -0.83
CA ALA A 457 7.13 -7.58 -0.91
C ALA A 457 7.65 -7.90 -2.32
N LEU A 458 6.82 -8.48 -3.21
CA LEU A 458 7.14 -8.71 -4.63
C LEU A 458 6.42 -7.73 -5.58
N GLU A 459 5.92 -6.60 -5.06
CA GLU A 459 5.35 -5.51 -5.86
C GLU A 459 6.45 -4.74 -6.61
N LEU A 460 7.62 -4.58 -5.98
CA LEU A 460 8.78 -3.84 -6.48
C LEU A 460 9.77 -4.74 -7.24
N GLY A 461 10.66 -4.10 -8.01
CA GLY A 461 11.36 -4.58 -9.23
C GLY A 461 12.18 -5.89 -9.28
N ILE A 462 11.96 -6.89 -8.41
CA ILE A 462 12.67 -8.19 -8.41
C ILE A 462 12.37 -8.99 -9.70
N ASP A 463 13.39 -9.64 -10.27
CA ASP A 463 13.24 -10.50 -11.47
C ASP A 463 12.74 -11.91 -11.12
N VAL A 464 11.43 -11.97 -10.84
CA VAL A 464 10.66 -13.19 -10.54
C VAL A 464 10.47 -14.16 -11.72
N GLY A 465 11.13 -13.94 -12.86
CA GLY A 465 11.07 -14.83 -14.02
C GLY A 465 9.80 -14.69 -14.87
N LYS A 466 9.31 -15.82 -15.41
CA LYS A 466 8.17 -15.85 -16.34
C LYS A 466 6.88 -16.16 -15.57
N LEU A 467 5.92 -15.24 -15.63
CA LEU A 467 4.60 -15.40 -15.00
C LEU A 467 3.51 -15.22 -16.05
N ASP A 468 2.57 -16.18 -16.10
CA ASP A 468 1.42 -16.17 -17.01
C ASP A 468 0.29 -15.29 -16.45
N ALA A 469 0.07 -15.34 -15.12
CA ALA A 469 -1.00 -14.59 -14.47
C ALA A 469 -0.65 -14.05 -13.06
N THR A 470 -1.47 -13.10 -12.60
CA THR A 470 -1.45 -12.56 -11.23
C THR A 470 -2.84 -12.67 -10.62
N VAL A 471 -2.91 -12.89 -9.30
CA VAL A 471 -4.17 -12.98 -8.53
C VAL A 471 -4.07 -12.00 -7.36
N HIS A 472 -5.02 -11.08 -7.23
CA HIS A 472 -5.05 -10.05 -6.19
C HIS A 472 -6.19 -10.32 -5.22
N VAL A 473 -5.87 -10.71 -3.99
CA VAL A 473 -6.86 -11.08 -2.96
C VAL A 473 -7.34 -9.83 -2.24
N GLY A 474 -8.16 -9.06 -2.96
CA GLY A 474 -8.51 -7.67 -2.65
C GLY A 474 -8.02 -6.72 -3.74
N LEU A 475 -8.76 -5.62 -3.93
CA LEU A 475 -8.31 -4.53 -4.80
C LEU A 475 -7.11 -3.81 -4.15
N PRO A 476 -5.96 -3.63 -4.84
CA PRO A 476 -4.86 -2.81 -4.34
C PRO A 476 -5.27 -1.36 -4.16
N ASP A 477 -4.77 -0.69 -3.12
CA ASP A 477 -5.33 0.59 -2.64
C ASP A 477 -5.04 1.79 -3.57
N THR A 478 -4.13 1.64 -4.53
CA THR A 478 -3.84 2.61 -5.61
C THR A 478 -3.71 1.93 -6.98
N MET A 479 -4.02 2.66 -8.05
CA MET A 479 -3.86 2.19 -9.43
C MET A 479 -2.39 1.94 -9.76
N CYS A 480 -1.46 2.73 -9.21
CA CYS A 480 -0.02 2.46 -9.31
C CYS A 480 0.33 1.04 -8.81
N SER A 481 -0.18 0.66 -7.62
CA SER A 481 0.09 -0.66 -7.02
C SER A 481 -0.56 -1.78 -7.84
N LEU A 482 -1.80 -1.57 -8.31
CA LEU A 482 -2.48 -2.53 -9.19
C LEU A 482 -1.67 -2.79 -10.46
N TRP A 483 -1.21 -1.75 -11.17
CA TRP A 483 -0.43 -1.91 -12.40
C TRP A 483 1.00 -2.41 -12.15
N GLN A 484 1.61 -2.16 -10.99
CA GLN A 484 2.90 -2.76 -10.61
C GLN A 484 2.77 -4.26 -10.34
N GLN A 485 1.77 -4.67 -9.54
CA GLN A 485 1.51 -6.07 -9.24
C GLN A 485 1.08 -6.83 -10.50
N ALA A 486 0.07 -6.33 -11.24
CA ALA A 486 -0.38 -6.93 -12.50
C ALA A 486 0.70 -6.88 -13.59
N GLY A 487 1.65 -5.94 -13.49
CA GLY A 487 2.83 -5.83 -14.34
C GLY A 487 3.87 -6.95 -14.15
N ARG A 488 3.72 -7.82 -13.14
CA ARG A 488 4.55 -9.02 -12.96
C ARG A 488 4.21 -10.11 -13.98
N ALA A 489 2.96 -10.19 -14.43
CA ALA A 489 2.53 -11.15 -15.44
C ALA A 489 2.67 -10.58 -16.87
N GLY A 490 3.14 -11.44 -17.78
CA GLY A 490 3.23 -11.20 -19.22
C GLY A 490 4.64 -11.06 -19.79
N ARG A 491 4.78 -11.47 -21.05
CA ARG A 491 6.02 -11.28 -21.82
C ARG A 491 5.96 -9.92 -22.53
N ARG A 492 7.12 -9.38 -22.94
CA ARG A 492 7.23 -8.17 -23.79
C ARG A 492 6.39 -8.20 -25.08
N GLN A 493 5.93 -9.38 -25.52
CA GLN A 493 5.12 -9.62 -26.71
C GLN A 493 4.03 -10.69 -26.50
N GLY A 494 3.70 -11.03 -25.25
CA GLY A 494 2.82 -12.17 -24.94
C GLY A 494 1.67 -11.79 -24.02
N ALA A 495 0.49 -12.39 -24.26
CA ALA A 495 -0.70 -12.18 -23.45
C ALA A 495 -0.48 -12.53 -21.96
N SER A 496 -1.22 -11.89 -21.07
CA SER A 496 -1.26 -12.23 -19.64
C SER A 496 -2.59 -11.89 -18.98
N LEU A 497 -2.82 -12.47 -17.80
CA LEU A 497 -4.04 -12.33 -17.03
C LEU A 497 -3.77 -11.70 -15.64
N ALA A 498 -4.64 -10.80 -15.18
CA ALA A 498 -4.69 -10.33 -13.81
C ALA A 498 -6.10 -10.54 -13.24
N VAL A 499 -6.23 -11.33 -12.18
CA VAL A 499 -7.51 -11.66 -11.53
C VAL A 499 -7.66 -10.86 -10.24
N ILE A 500 -8.56 -9.88 -10.22
CA ILE A 500 -8.83 -9.06 -9.03
C ILE A 500 -10.03 -9.64 -8.29
N LEU A 501 -9.85 -10.04 -7.03
CA LEU A 501 -10.95 -10.45 -6.16
C LEU A 501 -11.43 -9.28 -5.33
N GLY A 502 -12.72 -8.94 -5.38
CA GLY A 502 -13.32 -7.97 -4.48
C GLY A 502 -13.44 -8.51 -3.04
N ARG A 503 -12.91 -7.81 -2.03
CA ARG A 503 -13.25 -8.02 -0.61
C ARG A 503 -14.65 -7.47 -0.29
N GLU A 504 -15.15 -7.73 0.91
CA GLU A 504 -16.35 -7.07 1.48
C GLU A 504 -16.11 -5.59 1.87
N ARG A 505 -15.15 -4.91 1.23
CA ARG A 505 -14.92 -3.46 1.40
C ARG A 505 -15.82 -2.69 0.43
N SER A 506 -16.40 -1.59 0.90
CA SER A 506 -17.22 -0.67 0.10
C SER A 506 -16.54 -0.22 -1.21
N LEU A 507 -15.22 -0.03 -1.17
CA LEU A 507 -14.41 0.37 -2.33
C LEU A 507 -14.20 -0.77 -3.34
N ASP A 508 -13.81 -1.96 -2.86
CA ASP A 508 -13.63 -3.17 -3.67
C ASP A 508 -14.93 -3.51 -4.43
N VAL A 509 -16.07 -3.61 -3.74
CA VAL A 509 -17.36 -3.99 -4.35
C VAL A 509 -17.83 -2.94 -5.36
N PHE A 510 -17.63 -1.65 -5.08
CA PHE A 510 -17.97 -0.57 -6.00
C PHE A 510 -17.21 -0.70 -7.33
N TYR A 511 -15.88 -0.87 -7.30
CA TYR A 511 -15.09 -0.98 -8.53
C TYR A 511 -15.30 -2.30 -9.26
N MET A 512 -15.52 -3.43 -8.56
CA MET A 512 -15.87 -4.69 -9.24
C MET A 512 -17.23 -4.61 -9.97
N LYS A 513 -18.20 -3.85 -9.45
CA LYS A 513 -19.47 -3.54 -10.15
C LYS A 513 -19.39 -2.40 -11.16
N ASN A 514 -18.36 -1.54 -11.09
CA ASN A 514 -18.15 -0.41 -12.00
C ASN A 514 -16.76 -0.51 -12.65
N PRO A 515 -16.45 -1.58 -13.41
CA PRO A 515 -15.09 -1.85 -13.91
C PRO A 515 -14.54 -0.70 -14.75
N GLN A 516 -15.38 -0.09 -15.60
CA GLN A 516 -15.00 1.08 -16.40
C GLN A 516 -14.50 2.26 -15.52
N LYS A 517 -15.08 2.48 -14.33
CA LYS A 517 -14.63 3.51 -13.37
C LYS A 517 -13.37 3.12 -12.61
N LEU A 518 -12.90 1.87 -12.70
CA LEU A 518 -11.58 1.46 -12.21
C LEU A 518 -10.52 1.77 -13.26
N PHE A 519 -10.76 1.37 -14.51
CA PHE A 519 -9.79 1.54 -15.61
C PHE A 519 -9.70 2.99 -16.11
N SER A 520 -10.76 3.79 -15.97
CA SER A 520 -10.78 5.23 -16.27
C SER A 520 -10.26 6.13 -15.13
N ARG A 521 -9.61 5.57 -14.09
CA ARG A 521 -9.00 6.40 -13.03
C ARG A 521 -7.74 7.07 -13.53
N ASP A 522 -7.64 8.38 -13.30
CA ASP A 522 -6.36 9.07 -13.29
C ASP A 522 -5.39 8.38 -12.31
N VAL A 523 -4.13 8.26 -12.71
CA VAL A 523 -3.09 7.72 -11.82
C VAL A 523 -2.77 8.75 -10.75
N GLU A 524 -2.63 8.31 -9.52
CA GLU A 524 -2.74 9.21 -8.38
C GLU A 524 -1.49 10.07 -8.14
N GLN A 525 -1.56 11.03 -7.23
CA GLN A 525 -0.45 11.94 -6.92
C GLN A 525 0.36 11.45 -5.71
N ALA A 526 1.68 11.36 -5.86
CA ALA A 526 2.60 11.09 -4.77
C ALA A 526 2.79 12.36 -3.92
N VAL A 527 2.75 12.23 -2.59
CA VAL A 527 2.73 13.37 -1.66
C VAL A 527 3.84 13.22 -0.62
N CYS A 528 4.53 14.30 -0.30
CA CYS A 528 5.41 14.41 0.87
C CYS A 528 5.56 15.88 1.32
N ASN A 529 6.03 16.05 2.56
CA ASN A 529 6.37 17.33 3.17
C ASN A 529 7.72 17.23 3.92
N PRO A 530 8.88 17.20 3.22
CA PRO A 530 10.20 17.26 3.87
C PRO A 530 10.44 18.56 4.66
N THR A 531 9.58 19.57 4.49
CA THR A 531 9.57 20.85 5.22
C THR A 531 8.68 20.82 6.46
N ASN A 532 8.11 19.67 6.85
CA ASN A 532 7.33 19.49 8.08
C ASN A 532 8.24 19.73 9.32
N PRO A 533 7.86 20.60 10.28
CA PRO A 533 8.67 20.90 11.47
C PRO A 533 9.07 19.69 12.32
N HIS A 534 8.22 18.66 12.44
CA HIS A 534 8.51 17.44 13.20
C HIS A 534 9.53 16.54 12.48
N VAL A 535 9.45 16.46 11.14
CA VAL A 535 10.47 15.77 10.33
C VAL A 535 11.81 16.53 10.39
N LEU A 536 11.77 17.86 10.29
CA LEU A 536 12.96 18.72 10.43
C LEU A 536 13.57 18.61 11.84
N ARG A 537 12.75 18.54 12.90
CA ARG A 537 13.21 18.37 14.29
C ARG A 537 14.08 17.13 14.46
N LEU A 538 13.76 16.04 13.75
CA LEU A 538 14.55 14.81 13.72
C LEU A 538 15.76 14.91 12.76
N GLN A 539 15.60 15.54 11.59
CA GLN A 539 16.62 15.51 10.53
C GLN A 539 17.70 16.60 10.62
N LEU A 540 17.40 17.75 11.24
CA LEU A 540 18.36 18.85 11.42
C LEU A 540 19.50 18.52 12.39
N PRO A 541 19.30 17.79 13.51
CA PRO A 541 20.39 17.27 14.33
C PRO A 541 21.39 16.42 13.52
N CYS A 542 20.90 15.50 12.67
CA CYS A 542 21.76 14.72 11.78
C CYS A 542 22.53 15.63 10.80
N ALA A 543 21.84 16.58 10.16
CA ALA A 543 22.47 17.52 9.24
C ALA A 543 23.56 18.38 9.92
N ALA A 544 23.35 18.76 11.18
CA ALA A 544 24.29 19.56 11.97
C ALA A 544 25.50 18.77 12.52
N GLN A 545 25.35 17.45 12.70
CA GLN A 545 26.47 16.55 12.98
C GLN A 545 27.36 16.35 11.74
N GLU A 546 26.74 16.25 10.56
CA GLU A 546 27.45 16.10 9.28
C GLU A 546 28.27 17.36 8.97
N LEU A 547 27.59 18.50 8.84
CA LEU A 547 28.20 19.80 8.53
C LEU A 547 27.45 20.90 9.31
N PRO A 548 28.13 21.81 10.03
CA PRO A 548 27.47 22.86 10.81
C PRO A 548 26.40 23.60 9.97
N LEU A 549 25.17 23.64 10.49
CA LEU A 549 24.04 24.32 9.86
C LEU A 549 24.29 25.82 9.77
N SER A 550 23.74 26.49 8.76
CA SER A 550 24.02 27.88 8.41
C SER A 550 22.75 28.64 8.00
N GLY A 551 22.82 29.95 7.81
CA GLY A 551 21.69 30.73 7.28
C GLY A 551 21.20 30.27 5.89
N ASN A 552 22.12 29.75 5.06
CA ASN A 552 21.86 29.35 3.68
C ASN A 552 21.14 28.00 3.56
N ASP A 553 21.17 27.17 4.61
CA ASP A 553 20.53 25.84 4.59
C ASP A 553 18.99 25.89 4.53
N VAL A 554 18.41 27.09 4.53
CA VAL A 554 17.01 27.36 4.10
C VAL A 554 16.73 26.91 2.67
N GLU A 555 17.75 26.90 1.78
CA GLU A 555 17.63 26.33 0.42
C GLU A 555 17.27 24.84 0.48
N TYR A 556 17.98 24.08 1.31
CA TYR A 556 17.77 22.64 1.46
C TYR A 556 16.55 22.31 2.31
N PHE A 557 16.28 23.04 3.39
CA PHE A 557 15.28 22.66 4.41
C PHE A 557 14.01 23.54 4.42
N GLY A 558 13.90 24.52 3.53
CA GLY A 558 12.69 25.31 3.28
C GLY A 558 12.28 26.26 4.42
N GLU A 559 11.05 26.79 4.34
CA GLU A 559 10.54 27.86 5.20
C GLU A 559 10.66 27.60 6.71
N ASN A 560 10.32 26.39 7.17
CA ASN A 560 10.31 26.03 8.59
C ASN A 560 11.72 25.83 9.18
N TYR A 561 12.75 25.74 8.33
CA TYR A 561 14.14 25.52 8.73
C TYR A 561 14.59 26.45 9.86
N LYS A 562 14.44 27.77 9.67
CA LYS A 562 14.94 28.78 10.62
C LYS A 562 14.28 28.60 11.99
N LYS A 563 12.95 28.47 12.01
CA LYS A 563 12.17 28.27 13.23
C LYS A 563 12.59 26.98 13.96
N THR A 564 12.57 25.84 13.29
CA THR A 564 12.89 24.55 13.94
C THR A 564 14.35 24.45 14.37
N ARG A 565 15.28 25.08 13.63
CA ARG A 565 16.67 25.26 14.08
C ARG A 565 16.73 26.07 15.38
N ASP A 566 16.04 27.21 15.45
CA ASP A 566 16.11 28.11 16.61
C ASP A 566 15.40 27.49 17.84
N GLU A 567 14.33 26.72 17.65
CA GLU A 567 13.72 25.86 18.66
C GLU A 567 14.75 24.85 19.21
N LEU A 568 15.42 24.08 18.34
CA LEU A 568 16.46 23.12 18.72
C LEU A 568 17.69 23.76 19.40
N VAL A 569 17.98 25.03 19.13
CA VAL A 569 19.02 25.81 19.85
C VAL A 569 18.54 26.21 21.24
N SER A 570 17.29 26.64 21.39
CA SER A 570 16.71 27.01 22.69
C SER A 570 16.61 25.83 23.66
N GLU A 571 16.35 24.63 23.12
CA GLU A 571 16.38 23.35 23.85
C GLU A 571 17.82 22.85 24.10
N GLY A 572 18.82 23.48 23.50
CA GLY A 572 20.22 23.13 23.66
C GLY A 572 20.63 21.83 22.96
N ILE A 573 19.89 21.36 21.95
CA ILE A 573 20.25 20.22 21.10
C ILE A 573 21.24 20.65 20.00
N LEU A 574 21.03 21.85 19.45
CA LEU A 574 21.99 22.54 18.59
C LEU A 574 22.75 23.60 19.40
N GLN A 575 24.02 23.84 19.04
CA GLN A 575 24.86 24.86 19.64
C GLN A 575 25.27 25.91 18.61
N TYR A 576 24.90 27.17 18.84
CA TYR A 576 25.40 28.32 18.09
C TYR A 576 26.93 28.45 18.23
N LYS A 577 27.62 28.68 17.12
CA LYS A 577 29.05 29.02 17.06
C LYS A 577 29.27 30.07 15.95
N THR A 578 30.31 30.88 16.09
CA THR A 578 30.79 31.72 14.98
C THR A 578 31.68 30.87 14.06
N GLY A 579 31.40 30.88 12.77
CA GLY A 579 32.13 30.14 11.75
C GLY A 579 33.44 30.81 11.33
N PRO A 580 34.28 30.14 10.52
CA PRO A 580 35.62 30.61 10.15
C PRO A 580 35.66 31.93 9.36
N ARG A 581 34.53 32.36 8.79
CA ARG A 581 34.38 33.63 8.04
C ARG A 581 33.49 34.63 8.79
N GLY A 582 33.25 34.40 10.09
CA GLY A 582 32.36 35.21 10.91
C GLY A 582 30.88 34.86 10.76
N GLU A 583 30.51 33.83 9.98
CA GLU A 583 29.12 33.48 9.74
C GLU A 583 28.47 32.74 10.93
N SER A 584 27.18 32.94 11.17
CA SER A 584 26.44 32.19 12.19
C SER A 584 26.28 30.72 11.77
N VAL A 585 26.89 29.80 12.53
CA VAL A 585 26.75 28.36 12.33
C VAL A 585 26.19 27.66 13.57
N TYR A 586 25.56 26.51 13.35
CA TYR A 586 24.85 25.74 14.37
C TYR A 586 25.29 24.27 14.27
N GLY A 587 26.14 23.84 15.20
CA GLY A 587 26.57 22.44 15.27
C GLY A 587 25.60 21.60 16.10
N TYR A 588 25.61 20.28 15.89
CA TYR A 588 25.06 19.36 16.89
C TYR A 588 25.90 19.45 18.18
N ARG A 589 25.27 19.35 19.36
CA ARG A 589 25.95 19.58 20.64
C ARG A 589 26.60 18.33 21.24
N TYR A 590 26.03 17.16 20.98
CA TYR A 590 26.38 15.92 21.66
C TYR A 590 27.29 15.03 20.78
N ASP A 591 27.96 14.06 21.41
CA ASP A 591 28.94 13.17 20.75
C ASP A 591 28.32 11.83 20.26
N ASP A 592 27.02 11.61 20.50
CA ASP A 592 26.28 10.45 20.01
C ASP A 592 25.84 10.61 18.54
N HIS A 593 25.17 9.59 17.97
CA HIS A 593 24.68 9.64 16.60
C HIS A 593 23.16 9.82 16.56
N PRO A 594 22.61 11.04 16.35
CA PRO A 594 21.18 11.29 16.37
C PRO A 594 20.38 10.54 15.28
N GLY A 595 21.05 9.93 14.29
CA GLY A 595 20.39 9.09 13.29
C GLY A 595 20.16 7.63 13.70
N SER A 596 20.66 7.18 14.86
CA SER A 596 20.50 5.77 15.30
C SER A 596 19.08 5.45 15.73
N GLU A 597 18.39 6.38 16.40
CA GLU A 597 17.04 6.20 16.95
C GLU A 597 15.92 6.64 15.99
N ILE A 598 16.27 7.28 14.86
CA ILE A 598 15.28 7.82 13.92
C ILE A 598 14.77 6.72 12.99
N SER A 599 13.56 6.23 13.25
CA SER A 599 12.84 5.43 12.28
C SER A 599 12.33 6.32 11.13
N ILE A 600 13.05 6.35 10.00
CA ILE A 600 12.71 7.17 8.82
C ILE A 600 11.36 6.83 8.15
N ARG A 601 10.59 5.89 8.74
CA ARG A 601 9.30 5.36 8.26
C ARG A 601 8.13 5.75 9.16
N GLY A 602 8.37 6.48 10.26
CA GLY A 602 7.37 7.03 11.16
C GLY A 602 7.70 8.48 11.54
N LEU A 603 6.90 9.10 12.42
CA LEU A 603 7.17 10.46 12.93
C LEU A 603 7.87 10.47 14.29
N SER A 604 8.03 9.32 14.92
CA SER A 604 8.58 9.17 16.27
C SER A 604 9.84 8.29 16.26
N SER A 605 10.77 8.60 17.17
CA SER A 605 11.74 7.62 17.69
C SER A 605 11.15 6.79 18.84
N ASN A 606 9.99 7.19 19.37
CA ASN A 606 9.33 6.57 20.51
C ASN A 606 8.50 5.35 20.11
N ARG A 607 8.95 4.18 20.53
CA ARG A 607 8.22 2.91 20.34
C ARG A 607 7.86 2.27 21.66
N PHE A 608 6.73 1.59 21.67
CA PHE A 608 6.28 0.73 22.76
C PHE A 608 6.70 -0.71 22.45
N GLN A 609 7.38 -1.34 23.41
CA GLN A 609 7.77 -2.75 23.31
C GLN A 609 6.63 -3.62 23.84
N LEU A 610 6.08 -4.50 23.00
CA LEU A 610 5.24 -5.61 23.43
C LEU A 610 6.14 -6.73 23.94
N LEU A 611 6.03 -7.03 25.23
CA LEU A 611 6.77 -8.07 25.94
C LEU A 611 5.86 -9.27 26.23
N ALA A 612 6.37 -10.49 26.12
CA ALA A 612 5.68 -11.69 26.58
C ALA A 612 6.67 -12.74 27.13
N GLY A 613 6.15 -13.77 27.82
CA GLY A 613 6.99 -14.78 28.47
C GLY A 613 7.94 -14.16 29.48
N ASP A 614 9.23 -14.53 29.43
CA ASP A 614 10.29 -14.00 30.30
C ASP A 614 10.78 -12.59 29.86
N ASN A 615 9.84 -11.71 29.53
CA ASN A 615 10.05 -10.37 28.98
C ASN A 615 10.76 -10.33 27.60
N GLU A 616 10.52 -11.33 26.74
CA GLU A 616 10.99 -11.29 25.35
C GLU A 616 10.21 -10.23 24.55
N VAL A 617 10.91 -9.43 23.72
CA VAL A 617 10.28 -8.43 22.85
C VAL A 617 9.66 -9.12 21.63
N ILE A 618 8.33 -9.13 21.57
CA ILE A 618 7.53 -9.71 20.49
C ILE A 618 7.40 -8.74 19.31
N GLU A 619 7.11 -7.47 19.60
CA GLU A 619 6.94 -6.43 18.58
C GLU A 619 7.20 -5.03 19.15
N GLU A 620 7.52 -4.07 18.27
CA GLU A 620 7.56 -2.65 18.58
C GLU A 620 6.44 -1.90 17.86
N VAL A 621 5.65 -1.12 18.59
CA VAL A 621 4.52 -0.33 18.06
C VAL A 621 4.81 1.16 18.22
N ASP A 622 4.49 1.98 17.22
CA ASP A 622 4.64 3.45 17.30
C ASP A 622 3.78 4.05 18.42
N GLU A 623 4.32 5.02 19.16
CA GLU A 623 3.68 5.70 20.30
C GLU A 623 2.23 6.18 20.02
N LYS A 624 1.93 6.64 18.80
CA LYS A 624 0.56 7.06 18.42
C LYS A 624 -0.42 5.90 18.34
N MET A 625 0.05 4.71 17.95
CA MET A 625 -0.78 3.50 17.83
C MET A 625 -0.83 2.68 19.12
N ALA A 626 0.18 2.81 19.99
CA ALA A 626 0.28 2.04 21.23
C ALA A 626 -0.99 2.13 22.10
N LEU A 627 -1.48 3.34 22.43
CA LEU A 627 -2.71 3.49 23.23
C LEU A 627 -3.97 2.90 22.55
N ARG A 628 -3.97 2.83 21.21
CA ARG A 628 -5.09 2.33 20.39
C ARG A 628 -5.04 0.82 20.13
N MET A 629 -3.93 0.14 20.42
CA MET A 629 -3.71 -1.29 20.10
C MET A 629 -3.21 -2.14 21.28
N LEU A 630 -2.44 -1.56 22.18
CA LEU A 630 -1.77 -2.24 23.30
C LEU A 630 -2.40 -1.88 24.66
N TYR A 631 -3.67 -1.50 24.70
CA TYR A 631 -4.36 -1.12 25.93
C TYR A 631 -4.58 -2.31 26.88
N ASP A 632 -4.66 -2.05 28.19
CA ASP A 632 -4.96 -3.03 29.23
C ASP A 632 -6.24 -3.80 28.85
N GLY A 633 -6.12 -5.13 28.73
CA GLY A 633 -7.19 -6.03 28.30
C GLY A 633 -7.25 -6.33 26.80
N ALA A 634 -6.54 -5.59 25.93
CA ALA A 634 -6.59 -5.75 24.48
C ALA A 634 -6.21 -7.16 24.01
N ILE A 635 -6.90 -7.69 23.00
CA ILE A 635 -6.45 -8.85 22.22
C ILE A 635 -5.63 -8.36 21.03
N TYR A 636 -4.29 -8.43 21.15
CA TYR A 636 -3.33 -8.03 20.13
C TYR A 636 -2.91 -9.25 19.27
N PRO A 637 -3.23 -9.30 17.96
CA PRO A 637 -2.86 -10.41 17.09
C PRO A 637 -1.45 -10.25 16.51
N HIS A 638 -0.48 -11.02 17.00
CA HIS A 638 0.88 -11.04 16.44
C HIS A 638 1.17 -12.38 15.74
N ALA A 639 1.64 -12.31 14.49
CA ALA A 639 1.95 -13.47 13.65
C ALA A 639 0.81 -14.52 13.61
N ARG A 640 1.03 -15.75 14.12
CA ARG A 640 0.01 -16.80 14.18
C ARG A 640 -0.87 -16.67 15.41
N ASP A 641 -0.28 -16.21 16.50
CA ASP A 641 -0.83 -16.16 17.85
C ASP A 641 -1.65 -14.89 18.11
N THR A 642 -2.20 -14.83 19.32
CA THR A 642 -2.98 -13.71 19.87
C THR A 642 -2.54 -13.52 21.31
N TYR A 643 -2.23 -12.29 21.69
CA TYR A 643 -1.78 -11.94 23.03
C TYR A 643 -2.85 -11.10 23.71
N ARG A 644 -3.22 -11.43 24.96
CA ARG A 644 -4.00 -10.50 25.78
C ARG A 644 -3.01 -9.59 26.51
N ILE A 645 -3.13 -8.29 26.32
CA ILE A 645 -2.34 -7.33 27.10
C ILE A 645 -2.88 -7.31 28.53
N LYS A 646 -2.01 -7.60 29.49
CA LYS A 646 -2.31 -7.50 30.92
C LYS A 646 -2.20 -6.07 31.41
N HIS A 647 -1.19 -5.34 30.96
CA HIS A 647 -0.92 -3.98 31.39
C HIS A 647 -0.07 -3.19 30.38
N LEU A 648 -0.37 -1.91 30.21
CA LEU A 648 0.39 -0.93 29.44
C LEU A 648 1.09 0.08 30.35
N ASP A 649 2.39 -0.11 30.55
CA ASP A 649 3.25 0.89 31.17
C ASP A 649 3.58 2.01 30.15
N ILE A 650 2.75 3.04 30.16
CA ILE A 650 2.90 4.25 29.32
C ILE A 650 4.21 4.99 29.63
N LYS A 651 4.71 4.94 30.88
CA LYS A 651 5.90 5.68 31.32
C LYS A 651 7.19 5.05 30.81
N ASN A 652 7.29 3.72 30.90
CA ASN A 652 8.44 2.95 30.44
C ASN A 652 8.26 2.39 29.01
N LYS A 653 7.15 2.75 28.33
CA LYS A 653 6.80 2.36 26.95
C LYS A 653 6.81 0.84 26.75
N LYS A 654 6.15 0.11 27.66
CA LYS A 654 6.11 -1.37 27.66
C LYS A 654 4.70 -1.89 27.83
N ALA A 655 4.29 -2.81 26.96
CA ALA A 655 3.04 -3.55 27.08
C ALA A 655 3.36 -5.00 27.45
N PHE A 656 2.71 -5.55 28.47
CA PHE A 656 2.95 -6.91 28.93
C PHE A 656 1.81 -7.82 28.46
N GLY A 657 2.09 -8.75 27.54
CA GLY A 657 1.13 -9.66 26.93
C GLY A 657 1.25 -11.11 27.41
N GLU A 658 0.11 -11.76 27.65
CA GLU A 658 0.02 -13.22 27.84
C GLU A 658 -0.52 -13.89 26.56
N LEU A 659 -0.15 -15.15 26.31
CA LEU A 659 -0.70 -15.91 25.18
C LEU A 659 -2.20 -16.19 25.41
N CYS A 660 -3.06 -15.74 24.49
CA CYS A 660 -4.51 -15.90 24.56
C CYS A 660 -5.01 -16.85 23.46
N VAL A 661 -5.46 -18.04 23.86
CA VAL A 661 -5.97 -19.09 22.96
C VAL A 661 -7.48 -18.95 22.68
N LYS A 662 -8.18 -18.05 23.38
CA LYS A 662 -9.62 -17.82 23.17
C LYS A 662 -9.86 -17.03 21.86
N PRO A 663 -10.89 -17.38 21.07
CA PRO A 663 -11.25 -16.67 19.83
C PRO A 663 -12.01 -15.37 20.12
N HIS A 664 -11.41 -14.50 20.93
CA HIS A 664 -11.98 -13.22 21.35
C HIS A 664 -11.34 -12.07 20.55
N MET A 665 -11.99 -10.92 20.55
CA MET A 665 -11.50 -9.68 19.93
C MET A 665 -11.96 -8.47 20.76
N THR A 666 -11.15 -7.41 20.79
CA THR A 666 -11.47 -6.17 21.51
C THR A 666 -11.50 -4.97 20.54
N GLU A 667 -12.55 -4.17 20.60
CA GLU A 667 -12.71 -2.93 19.83
C GLU A 667 -12.54 -1.72 20.76
N VAL A 668 -11.60 -0.83 20.43
CA VAL A 668 -11.25 0.31 21.29
C VAL A 668 -12.23 1.48 21.12
N SER A 669 -12.74 1.99 22.24
CA SER A 669 -13.58 3.18 22.30
C SER A 669 -12.70 4.42 22.44
N VAL A 670 -12.55 5.19 21.35
CA VAL A 670 -11.79 6.44 21.33
C VAL A 670 -12.73 7.62 21.15
N LYS A 671 -12.68 8.57 22.07
CA LYS A 671 -13.35 9.86 21.95
C LYS A 671 -12.38 10.87 21.35
N THR A 672 -12.67 11.35 20.15
CA THR A 672 -11.87 12.38 19.47
C THR A 672 -12.57 13.73 19.54
N LYS A 673 -11.80 14.78 19.84
CA LYS A 673 -12.16 16.18 19.57
C LYS A 673 -11.19 16.76 18.53
N VAL A 674 -11.69 17.75 17.80
CA VAL A 674 -10.91 18.61 16.91
C VAL A 674 -11.15 20.06 17.34
N GLN A 675 -10.11 20.89 17.25
CA GLN A 675 -10.20 22.35 17.33
C GLN A 675 -9.55 22.96 16.09
N ILE A 676 -10.18 23.98 15.51
CA ILE A 676 -9.65 24.79 14.42
C ILE A 676 -8.73 25.86 15.02
N LEU A 677 -7.45 25.80 14.67
CA LEU A 677 -6.43 26.78 15.08
C LEU A 677 -6.28 27.93 14.08
N ASP A 678 -6.39 27.63 12.78
CA ASP A 678 -6.11 28.55 11.68
C ASP A 678 -6.84 28.09 10.40
N LYS A 679 -7.25 29.04 9.54
CA LYS A 679 -7.94 28.77 8.27
C LYS A 679 -7.04 29.19 7.10
N MET A 680 -6.33 28.22 6.53
CA MET A 680 -5.33 28.42 5.47
C MET A 680 -5.95 28.70 4.10
N ALA A 681 -7.07 28.05 3.77
CA ALA A 681 -7.81 28.29 2.52
C ALA A 681 -9.30 27.96 2.68
N SER A 682 -10.12 28.45 1.76
CA SER A 682 -11.55 28.09 1.67
C SER A 682 -12.04 28.24 0.23
N ARG A 683 -12.94 27.37 -0.22
CA ARG A 683 -13.60 27.45 -1.53
C ARG A 683 -15.08 27.09 -1.42
N VAL A 684 -15.89 27.66 -2.31
CA VAL A 684 -17.27 27.21 -2.52
C VAL A 684 -17.29 26.31 -3.74
N THR A 685 -18.01 25.20 -3.66
CA THR A 685 -18.13 24.21 -4.73
C THR A 685 -19.54 23.64 -4.65
N LEU A 686 -20.31 23.80 -5.73
CA LEU A 686 -21.71 23.36 -5.84
C LEU A 686 -22.64 23.92 -4.72
N GLY A 687 -22.33 25.11 -4.20
CA GLY A 687 -23.07 25.73 -3.08
C GLY A 687 -22.74 25.15 -1.70
N THR A 688 -21.72 24.29 -1.59
CA THR A 688 -21.12 23.81 -0.34
C THR A 688 -19.79 24.54 -0.11
N ARG A 689 -19.51 24.98 1.12
CA ARG A 689 -18.22 25.57 1.46
C ARG A 689 -17.28 24.50 2.03
N ILE A 690 -16.06 24.45 1.50
CA ILE A 690 -14.97 23.58 1.91
C ILE A 690 -13.87 24.47 2.48
N HIS A 691 -13.29 24.06 3.59
CA HIS A 691 -12.20 24.72 4.30
C HIS A 691 -10.95 23.84 4.33
N LEU A 692 -9.78 24.47 4.47
CA LEU A 692 -8.49 23.84 4.75
C LEU A 692 -7.80 24.67 5.84
N GLY A 693 -7.20 24.03 6.84
CA GLY A 693 -6.63 24.75 7.97
C GLY A 693 -5.79 23.90 8.91
N LYS A 694 -5.21 24.57 9.92
CA LYS A 694 -4.47 23.91 10.99
C LYS A 694 -5.45 23.51 12.09
N LEU A 695 -5.31 22.28 12.56
CA LEU A 695 -6.17 21.68 13.58
C LEU A 695 -5.34 21.25 14.79
N GLU A 696 -5.93 21.26 15.98
CA GLU A 696 -5.48 20.46 17.11
C GLU A 696 -6.45 19.28 17.29
N VAL A 697 -5.90 18.07 17.40
CA VAL A 697 -6.66 16.82 17.57
C VAL A 697 -6.37 16.29 18.96
N ILE A 698 -7.43 16.01 19.72
CA ILE A 698 -7.37 15.48 21.08
C ILE A 698 -8.07 14.12 21.06
N GLU A 699 -7.31 13.04 21.25
CA GLU A 699 -7.82 11.67 21.25
C GLU A 699 -7.73 11.06 22.64
N GLN A 700 -8.85 10.62 23.21
CA GLN A 700 -8.92 9.97 24.52
C GLN A 700 -9.43 8.53 24.36
N VAL A 701 -8.62 7.55 24.78
CA VAL A 701 -9.04 6.16 24.92
C VAL A 701 -9.94 6.06 26.15
N MET A 702 -11.23 5.83 25.93
CA MET A 702 -12.26 5.75 26.97
C MET A 702 -12.39 4.34 27.56
N GLY A 703 -12.05 3.31 26.78
CA GLY A 703 -12.30 1.91 27.10
C GLY A 703 -12.24 1.01 25.88
N TYR A 704 -12.75 -0.21 26.00
CA TYR A 704 -12.96 -1.14 24.90
C TYR A 704 -14.19 -2.03 25.12
N SER A 705 -14.71 -2.62 24.04
CA SER A 705 -15.72 -3.68 24.07
C SER A 705 -15.11 -5.00 23.62
N GLU A 706 -15.40 -6.09 24.33
CA GLU A 706 -14.93 -7.44 24.01
C GLU A 706 -16.02 -8.28 23.33
N TYR A 707 -15.63 -9.10 22.35
CA TYR A 707 -16.52 -9.93 21.55
C TYR A 707 -15.99 -11.36 21.40
N ASP A 708 -16.87 -12.35 21.48
CA ASP A 708 -16.61 -13.75 21.10
C ASP A 708 -16.86 -13.92 19.60
N LEU A 709 -15.81 -14.25 18.84
CA LEU A 709 -15.88 -14.41 17.38
C LEU A 709 -16.59 -15.70 16.92
N THR A 710 -16.78 -16.68 17.80
CA THR A 710 -17.50 -17.93 17.49
C THR A 710 -19.01 -17.77 17.61
N GLN A 711 -19.46 -16.94 18.57
CA GLN A 711 -20.87 -16.61 18.77
C GLN A 711 -21.28 -15.29 18.11
N ASN A 712 -20.30 -14.50 17.62
CA ASN A 712 -20.46 -13.13 17.14
C ASN A 712 -21.24 -12.26 18.15
N LYS A 713 -20.86 -12.37 19.42
CA LYS A 713 -21.61 -11.82 20.57
C LYS A 713 -20.71 -10.90 21.39
N HIS A 714 -21.26 -9.76 21.81
CA HIS A 714 -20.66 -8.90 22.83
C HIS A 714 -20.55 -9.63 24.17
N VAL A 715 -19.42 -9.45 24.86
CA VAL A 715 -19.05 -10.12 26.10
C VAL A 715 -19.03 -9.14 27.27
N ASP A 716 -18.31 -8.02 27.13
CA ASP A 716 -18.12 -7.02 28.18
C ASP A 716 -17.69 -5.65 27.59
N THR A 717 -17.81 -4.57 28.34
CA THR A 717 -17.28 -3.24 28.00
C THR A 717 -16.54 -2.64 29.19
N VAL A 718 -15.22 -2.53 29.05
CA VAL A 718 -14.30 -2.10 30.12
C VAL A 718 -13.87 -0.66 29.89
N MET A 719 -13.98 0.18 30.91
CA MET A 719 -13.53 1.58 30.87
C MET A 719 -12.03 1.68 31.23
N LEU A 720 -11.32 2.55 30.53
CA LEU A 720 -9.88 2.81 30.71
C LEU A 720 -9.63 4.26 31.15
N LYS A 721 -8.52 4.49 31.85
CA LYS A 721 -8.13 5.80 32.41
C LYS A 721 -6.78 6.25 31.87
N TYR A 722 -6.68 6.41 30.55
CA TYR A 722 -5.45 6.85 29.89
C TYR A 722 -5.43 8.37 29.68
N PRO A 723 -4.23 8.99 29.62
CA PRO A 723 -4.09 10.39 29.24
C PRO A 723 -4.54 10.60 27.79
N PRO A 724 -5.09 11.78 27.45
CA PRO A 724 -5.41 12.13 26.08
C PRO A 724 -4.14 12.39 25.26
N THR A 725 -4.08 11.86 24.04
CA THR A 725 -3.07 12.23 23.05
C THR A 725 -3.48 13.53 22.37
N ILE A 726 -2.59 14.52 22.34
CA ILE A 726 -2.84 15.82 21.71
C ILE A 726 -1.79 16.06 20.62
N PHE A 727 -2.21 16.37 19.39
CA PHE A 727 -1.29 16.74 18.31
C PHE A 727 -1.88 17.80 17.37
N LYS A 728 -1.01 18.64 16.81
CA LYS A 728 -1.36 19.68 15.83
C LYS A 728 -1.10 19.15 14.42
N THR A 729 -2.03 19.37 13.50
CA THR A 729 -1.99 18.82 12.13
C THR A 729 -2.64 19.77 11.11
N VAL A 730 -2.68 19.38 9.83
CA VAL A 730 -3.46 20.04 8.78
C VAL A 730 -4.68 19.18 8.46
N GLY A 731 -5.82 19.82 8.20
CA GLY A 731 -7.05 19.14 7.83
C GLY A 731 -8.00 20.00 7.00
N LEU A 732 -8.87 19.33 6.26
CA LEU A 732 -10.02 19.92 5.60
C LEU A 732 -11.31 19.62 6.38
N TRP A 733 -12.31 20.47 6.18
CA TRP A 733 -13.68 20.20 6.60
C TRP A 733 -14.65 20.91 5.66
N TRP A 734 -15.94 20.58 5.73
CA TRP A 734 -16.96 21.25 4.93
C TRP A 734 -18.23 21.52 5.73
N ASP A 735 -18.87 22.64 5.41
CA ASP A 735 -20.11 23.10 6.05
C ASP A 735 -21.29 22.26 5.53
N LEU A 736 -22.01 21.59 6.44
CA LEU A 736 -23.18 20.78 6.07
C LEU A 736 -24.45 21.65 6.08
N PRO A 737 -25.22 21.70 4.98
CA PRO A 737 -26.35 22.62 4.88
C PRO A 737 -27.46 22.36 5.91
N ALA A 738 -27.79 23.39 6.70
CA ALA A 738 -28.75 23.32 7.79
C ALA A 738 -30.12 22.75 7.39
N GLU A 739 -30.63 23.03 6.18
CA GLU A 739 -31.88 22.48 5.66
C GLU A 739 -31.90 20.94 5.63
N VAL A 740 -30.78 20.30 5.28
CA VAL A 740 -30.68 18.84 5.23
C VAL A 740 -30.59 18.30 6.66
N MET A 741 -29.78 18.93 7.49
CA MET A 741 -29.57 18.50 8.88
C MET A 741 -30.87 18.60 9.71
N GLN A 742 -31.68 19.64 9.50
CA GLN A 742 -33.03 19.78 10.06
C GLN A 742 -34.03 18.72 9.55
N LYS A 743 -33.84 18.18 8.34
CA LYS A 743 -34.64 17.07 7.79
C LYS A 743 -34.19 15.72 8.35
N LEU A 744 -32.89 15.52 8.55
CA LEU A 744 -32.31 14.28 9.10
C LEU A 744 -32.65 14.05 10.59
N LYS A 745 -32.75 15.14 11.38
CA LYS A 745 -33.14 15.11 12.80
C LYS A 745 -32.33 14.09 13.62
N HIS A 746 -32.95 12.98 14.01
CA HIS A 746 -32.35 11.95 14.86
C HIS A 746 -31.45 10.97 14.11
N MET A 747 -31.52 10.90 12.77
CA MET A 747 -30.63 10.08 11.93
C MET A 747 -29.37 10.84 11.49
N ALA A 748 -29.19 12.07 11.99
CA ALA A 748 -28.17 12.97 11.49
C ALA A 748 -26.76 12.45 11.74
N TYR A 749 -26.47 11.94 12.94
CA TYR A 749 -25.13 11.48 13.33
C TYR A 749 -24.70 10.25 12.51
N GLU A 750 -25.59 9.27 12.42
CA GLU A 750 -25.44 8.02 11.67
C GLU A 750 -25.22 8.30 10.18
N THR A 751 -25.93 9.30 9.65
CA THR A 751 -25.75 9.78 8.27
C THR A 751 -24.35 10.35 8.06
N LEU A 752 -23.84 11.20 8.97
CA LEU A 752 -22.49 11.77 8.82
C LEU A 752 -21.41 10.70 8.99
N LEU A 753 -21.60 9.77 9.92
CA LEU A 753 -20.73 8.61 10.15
C LEU A 753 -20.64 7.72 8.90
N VAL A 754 -21.76 7.41 8.26
CA VAL A 754 -21.78 6.67 6.97
C VAL A 754 -21.06 7.47 5.88
N VAL A 755 -21.31 8.77 5.76
CA VAL A 755 -20.69 9.64 4.75
C VAL A 755 -19.16 9.72 4.97
N ARG A 756 -18.66 9.88 6.21
CA ARG A 756 -17.23 9.77 6.53
C ARG A 756 -16.66 8.40 6.13
N ARG A 757 -17.32 7.31 6.55
CA ARG A 757 -16.85 5.93 6.34
C ARG A 757 -16.67 5.58 4.86
N VAL A 758 -17.47 6.15 3.97
CA VAL A 758 -17.33 5.96 2.52
C VAL A 758 -16.32 6.93 1.89
N ILE A 759 -16.31 8.20 2.31
CA ILE A 759 -15.39 9.22 1.76
C ILE A 759 -13.93 8.95 2.15
N LEU A 760 -13.64 8.54 3.39
CA LEU A 760 -12.26 8.46 3.89
C LEU A 760 -11.38 7.46 3.10
N PRO A 761 -11.82 6.23 2.79
CA PRO A 761 -11.07 5.32 1.92
C PRO A 761 -10.98 5.80 0.46
N LEU A 762 -11.99 6.51 -0.03
CA LEU A 762 -11.97 7.11 -1.38
C LEU A 762 -10.90 8.20 -1.48
N LEU A 763 -10.87 9.13 -0.52
CA LEU A 763 -9.86 10.17 -0.43
C LEU A 763 -8.46 9.55 -0.32
N ALA A 764 -8.25 8.62 0.62
CA ALA A 764 -6.94 8.00 0.82
C ALA A 764 -6.40 7.32 -0.46
N SER A 765 -7.28 6.60 -1.17
CA SER A 765 -6.96 6.00 -2.47
C SER A 765 -6.62 7.05 -3.54
N MET A 766 -7.33 8.19 -3.58
CA MET A 766 -7.06 9.31 -4.51
C MET A 766 -5.76 10.06 -4.19
N THR A 767 -5.29 10.07 -2.94
CA THR A 767 -4.08 10.81 -2.49
C THR A 767 -2.82 9.96 -2.35
N MET A 768 -2.82 8.70 -2.83
CA MET A 768 -1.74 7.71 -2.64
C MET A 768 -1.34 7.44 -1.17
N SER A 769 -2.14 7.86 -0.21
CA SER A 769 -1.84 7.71 1.22
C SER A 769 -2.34 6.37 1.73
N ASP A 770 -1.60 5.73 2.63
CA ASP A 770 -2.09 4.51 3.26
C ASP A 770 -3.30 4.85 4.17
N PRO A 771 -4.31 3.96 4.35
CA PRO A 771 -5.56 4.31 5.07
C PRO A 771 -5.40 4.70 6.55
N THR A 772 -4.20 4.57 7.12
CA THR A 772 -3.79 5.00 8.46
C THR A 772 -3.28 6.45 8.53
N ASP A 773 -2.95 7.04 7.38
CA ASP A 773 -2.28 8.34 7.25
C ASP A 773 -3.29 9.50 7.22
N MET A 774 -4.57 9.18 7.00
CA MET A 774 -5.69 10.11 6.92
C MET A 774 -6.78 9.65 7.89
N LEU A 775 -7.17 10.53 8.81
CA LEU A 775 -8.24 10.30 9.78
C LEU A 775 -9.40 11.27 9.53
N GLY A 776 -10.51 11.09 10.23
CA GLY A 776 -11.64 12.01 10.14
C GLY A 776 -12.61 11.89 11.32
N LEU A 777 -13.43 12.92 11.49
CA LEU A 777 -14.40 13.08 12.56
C LEU A 777 -15.69 13.72 12.03
N GLU A 778 -16.83 13.09 12.27
CA GLU A 778 -18.16 13.70 12.15
C GLU A 778 -18.57 14.43 13.45
N THR A 779 -19.32 15.53 13.31
CA THR A 779 -20.00 16.16 14.45
C THR A 779 -21.28 16.87 14.00
N LEU A 780 -22.29 16.90 14.87
CA LEU A 780 -23.54 17.63 14.68
C LEU A 780 -23.46 19.11 15.11
N GLY A 781 -22.41 19.48 15.84
CA GLY A 781 -22.16 20.83 16.32
C GLY A 781 -20.73 20.93 16.82
N HIS A 782 -19.83 21.48 16.02
CA HIS A 782 -18.43 21.66 16.38
C HIS A 782 -18.27 22.88 17.32
N GLU A 783 -17.46 22.74 18.39
CA GLU A 783 -17.42 23.64 19.55
C GLU A 783 -17.07 25.11 19.23
N GLN A 784 -16.47 25.40 18.06
CA GLN A 784 -16.10 26.76 17.63
C GLN A 784 -16.88 27.28 16.41
N THR A 785 -17.76 26.48 15.81
CA THR A 785 -18.53 26.87 14.60
C THR A 785 -20.03 26.71 14.78
N GLU A 786 -20.47 25.96 15.80
CA GLU A 786 -21.86 25.61 16.09
C GLU A 786 -22.57 24.89 14.92
N GLN A 787 -21.82 24.48 13.90
CA GLN A 787 -22.33 23.81 12.71
C GLN A 787 -22.07 22.30 12.75
N PRO A 788 -22.96 21.50 12.14
CA PRO A 788 -22.65 20.14 11.73
C PRO A 788 -21.60 20.14 10.63
N GLN A 789 -20.51 19.39 10.83
CA GLN A 789 -19.34 19.37 9.94
C GLN A 789 -18.73 17.96 9.92
N ILE A 790 -18.07 17.60 8.81
CA ILE A 790 -17.17 16.45 8.74
C ILE A 790 -15.76 16.98 8.50
N PHE A 791 -14.83 16.54 9.35
CA PHE A 791 -13.39 16.82 9.28
C PHE A 791 -12.66 15.62 8.70
N VAL A 792 -11.64 15.88 7.88
CA VAL A 792 -10.66 14.90 7.39
C VAL A 792 -9.27 15.52 7.53
N TYR A 793 -8.33 14.82 8.15
CA TYR A 793 -7.06 15.41 8.57
C TYR A 793 -5.88 14.43 8.51
N ASP A 794 -4.68 14.98 8.34
CA ASP A 794 -3.44 14.22 8.34
C ASP A 794 -3.23 13.59 9.72
N ALA A 795 -2.99 12.29 9.75
CA ALA A 795 -2.82 11.52 10.97
C ALA A 795 -1.42 11.72 11.61
N PHE A 796 -0.70 12.76 11.22
CA PHE A 796 0.71 13.01 11.56
C PHE A 796 0.91 14.47 11.97
N ALA A 797 1.67 14.69 13.04
CA ALA A 797 1.91 16.03 13.56
C ALA A 797 2.57 16.95 12.50
N GLY A 798 2.08 18.18 12.41
CA GLY A 798 2.49 19.20 11.42
C GLY A 798 1.95 19.00 9.99
N GLY A 799 1.28 17.88 9.67
CA GLY A 799 0.78 17.56 8.33
C GLY A 799 1.87 17.10 7.35
N ILE A 800 1.60 16.02 6.61
CA ILE A 800 2.49 15.46 5.57
C ILE A 800 2.04 15.81 4.14
N GLY A 801 0.93 16.56 4.01
CA GLY A 801 0.45 17.17 2.77
C GLY A 801 -0.81 16.52 2.20
N ILE A 802 -1.43 15.59 2.92
CA ILE A 802 -2.52 14.75 2.42
C ILE A 802 -3.84 15.54 2.37
N ALA A 803 -4.16 16.28 3.43
CA ALA A 803 -5.33 17.14 3.53
C ALA A 803 -5.35 18.23 2.45
N GLU A 804 -4.20 18.81 2.12
CA GLU A 804 -4.06 19.82 1.06
C GLU A 804 -4.34 19.25 -0.34
N GLN A 805 -4.16 17.93 -0.53
CA GLN A 805 -4.49 17.22 -1.77
C GLN A 805 -5.96 16.73 -1.76
N ALA A 806 -6.41 16.17 -0.64
CA ALA A 806 -7.80 15.81 -0.41
C ALA A 806 -8.75 17.01 -0.59
N TYR A 807 -8.37 18.20 -0.13
CA TYR A 807 -9.07 19.47 -0.35
C TYR A 807 -9.32 19.81 -1.83
N LYS A 808 -8.49 19.29 -2.76
CA LYS A 808 -8.68 19.45 -4.21
C LYS A 808 -9.66 18.41 -4.76
N VAL A 809 -9.53 17.15 -4.35
CA VAL A 809 -10.31 16.01 -4.90
C VAL A 809 -11.59 15.66 -4.14
N VAL A 810 -11.89 16.33 -3.02
CA VAL A 810 -13.04 15.98 -2.15
C VAL A 810 -14.40 15.98 -2.86
N GLU A 811 -14.62 16.82 -3.87
CA GLU A 811 -15.82 16.79 -4.70
C GLU A 811 -15.93 15.48 -5.51
N GLN A 812 -14.81 14.98 -6.06
CA GLN A 812 -14.75 13.70 -6.74
C GLN A 812 -14.99 12.55 -5.76
N ALA A 813 -14.47 12.65 -4.54
CA ALA A 813 -14.76 11.69 -3.47
C ALA A 813 -16.25 11.68 -3.09
N TRP A 814 -16.94 12.83 -3.04
CA TRP A 814 -18.40 12.89 -2.86
C TRP A 814 -19.15 12.21 -4.03
N ARG A 815 -18.76 12.49 -5.28
CA ARG A 815 -19.36 11.85 -6.48
C ARG A 815 -19.17 10.34 -6.46
N HIS A 816 -17.99 9.87 -6.07
CA HIS A 816 -17.70 8.44 -5.95
C HIS A 816 -18.47 7.82 -4.77
N ALA A 817 -18.54 8.49 -3.60
CA ALA A 817 -19.27 8.00 -2.44
C ALA A 817 -20.78 7.83 -2.72
N LEU A 818 -21.38 8.80 -3.42
CA LEU A 818 -22.76 8.69 -3.91
C LEU A 818 -22.94 7.48 -4.83
N SER A 819 -21.97 7.24 -5.74
CA SER A 819 -22.01 6.08 -6.63
C SER A 819 -21.81 4.75 -5.89
N VAL A 820 -20.93 4.68 -4.88
CA VAL A 820 -20.73 3.50 -4.01
C VAL A 820 -22.04 3.10 -3.36
N LEU A 821 -22.71 4.05 -2.70
CA LEU A 821 -23.99 3.81 -2.03
C LEU A 821 -25.08 3.39 -3.03
N LYS A 822 -25.18 4.06 -4.19
CA LYS A 822 -26.18 3.74 -5.22
C LYS A 822 -25.96 2.40 -5.95
N THR A 823 -24.72 1.90 -6.06
CA THR A 823 -24.45 0.61 -6.75
C THR A 823 -24.62 -0.62 -5.83
N CYS A 824 -24.81 -0.41 -4.53
CA CYS A 824 -25.11 -1.50 -3.61
C CYS A 824 -26.61 -1.78 -3.56
N ASP A 825 -27.03 -3.05 -3.57
CA ASP A 825 -28.45 -3.43 -3.67
C ASP A 825 -29.17 -3.49 -2.31
N CYS A 826 -28.43 -3.33 -1.21
CA CYS A 826 -28.99 -3.40 0.14
C CYS A 826 -29.98 -2.26 0.42
N LYS A 827 -31.08 -2.54 1.13
CA LYS A 827 -32.15 -1.54 1.36
C LYS A 827 -31.79 -0.47 2.40
N PHE A 828 -31.03 -0.82 3.44
CA PHE A 828 -30.82 0.06 4.61
C PHE A 828 -29.35 0.48 4.78
N GLY A 829 -28.43 -0.38 4.35
CA GLY A 829 -26.99 -0.30 4.59
C GLY A 829 -26.45 -1.73 4.73
N CYS A 830 -25.15 -1.92 4.54
CA CYS A 830 -24.45 -3.18 4.81
C CYS A 830 -22.93 -2.92 4.88
N PRO A 831 -22.13 -3.82 5.49
CA PRO A 831 -20.68 -3.63 5.60
C PRO A 831 -19.98 -3.28 4.28
N ALA A 832 -20.45 -3.85 3.17
CA ALA A 832 -19.96 -3.62 1.83
C ALA A 832 -20.48 -2.33 1.14
N CYS A 833 -21.11 -1.39 1.86
CA CYS A 833 -21.35 -0.03 1.36
C CYS A 833 -21.39 1.08 2.42
N THR A 834 -21.67 0.77 3.70
CA THR A 834 -21.77 1.75 4.81
C THR A 834 -20.60 1.69 5.80
N MET A 835 -19.65 0.75 5.63
CA MET A 835 -18.49 0.60 6.52
C MET A 835 -17.16 0.81 5.79
N SER A 836 -16.16 1.26 6.56
CA SER A 836 -14.74 1.21 6.22
C SER A 836 -14.16 -0.13 6.69
N ALA A 837 -13.01 -0.52 6.15
CA ALA A 837 -12.39 -1.83 6.39
C ALA A 837 -11.85 -2.07 7.82
N ASN A 838 -11.80 -1.01 8.64
CA ASN A 838 -11.04 -0.96 9.89
C ASN A 838 -11.91 -0.72 11.14
N GLU A 839 -13.25 -0.73 11.01
CA GLU A 839 -14.22 -0.49 12.09
C GLU A 839 -15.24 -1.64 12.11
N THR A 840 -15.71 -2.10 13.28
CA THR A 840 -16.61 -3.26 13.37
C THR A 840 -18.11 -2.91 13.38
N VAL A 841 -18.95 -3.95 13.43
CA VAL A 841 -20.39 -3.86 13.09
C VAL A 841 -21.21 -3.25 14.23
N ASN A 842 -21.43 -1.94 14.18
CA ASN A 842 -22.52 -1.31 14.92
C ASN A 842 -23.78 -1.23 14.02
N ASN A 843 -24.80 -2.03 14.35
CA ASN A 843 -25.94 -2.31 13.45
C ASN A 843 -26.81 -1.09 13.15
N GLU A 844 -26.90 -0.11 14.06
CA GLU A 844 -27.79 1.04 13.90
C GLU A 844 -27.33 1.98 12.76
N ALA A 845 -26.02 2.13 12.55
CA ALA A 845 -25.45 2.89 11.45
C ALA A 845 -25.78 2.28 10.06
N ASN A 846 -26.05 0.98 9.99
CA ASN A 846 -26.48 0.29 8.77
C ASN A 846 -27.96 0.54 8.40
N SER A 847 -28.62 1.52 9.03
CA SER A 847 -29.96 2.02 8.66
C SER A 847 -29.94 3.23 7.70
N SER A 848 -28.84 4.01 7.70
CA SER A 848 -28.83 5.39 7.21
C SER A 848 -28.33 5.58 5.77
N LYS A 849 -28.26 4.52 4.95
CA LYS A 849 -27.82 4.59 3.55
C LYS A 849 -28.60 5.61 2.71
N HIS A 850 -29.93 5.61 2.82
CA HIS A 850 -30.79 6.52 2.06
C HIS A 850 -30.55 7.99 2.44
N ALA A 851 -30.37 8.25 3.74
CA ALA A 851 -30.04 9.58 4.25
C ALA A 851 -28.65 10.06 3.79
N ALA A 852 -27.66 9.16 3.75
CA ALA A 852 -26.32 9.46 3.22
C ALA A 852 -26.34 9.75 1.71
N ILE A 853 -27.16 9.03 0.93
CA ILE A 853 -27.41 9.32 -0.49
C ILE A 853 -27.98 10.74 -0.65
N VAL A 854 -29.06 11.08 0.07
CA VAL A 854 -29.71 12.40 -0.02
C VAL A 854 -28.76 13.53 0.39
N LEU A 855 -27.93 13.34 1.43
CA LEU A 855 -26.92 14.32 1.82
C LEU A 855 -25.87 14.52 0.72
N LEU A 856 -25.32 13.44 0.15
CA LEU A 856 -24.32 13.51 -0.92
C LEU A 856 -24.89 14.10 -2.22
N GLU A 857 -26.14 13.80 -2.57
CA GLU A 857 -26.84 14.47 -3.67
C GLU A 857 -26.94 15.98 -3.42
N TYR A 858 -27.37 16.39 -2.23
CA TYR A 858 -27.52 17.81 -1.89
C TYR A 858 -26.17 18.57 -1.85
N LEU A 859 -25.08 17.90 -1.44
CA LEU A 859 -23.71 18.45 -1.54
C LEU A 859 -23.23 18.63 -2.98
N LEU A 860 -23.80 17.87 -3.94
CA LEU A 860 -23.43 17.86 -5.36
C LEU A 860 -24.42 18.64 -6.27
N CYS A 861 -25.62 18.96 -5.79
CA CYS A 861 -26.56 19.84 -6.47
C CYS A 861 -26.03 21.27 -6.52
N ALA A 862 -25.67 21.76 -7.70
CA ALA A 862 -25.16 23.10 -7.94
C ALA A 862 -26.16 24.20 -7.51
N ARG A 863 -26.07 24.63 -6.25
CA ARG A 863 -26.86 25.74 -5.72
C ARG A 863 -26.14 27.05 -5.97
N HIS A 864 -26.80 27.98 -6.67
CA HIS A 864 -26.33 29.35 -6.80
C HIS A 864 -26.18 29.97 -5.41
N SER A 865 -25.05 30.61 -5.13
CA SER A 865 -24.86 31.38 -3.90
C SER A 865 -25.76 32.60 -3.94
N ALA A 866 -26.91 32.53 -3.26
CA ALA A 866 -27.80 33.66 -3.09
C ALA A 866 -27.04 34.80 -2.38
N SER A 867 -26.75 35.87 -3.12
CA SER A 867 -26.32 37.15 -2.56
C SER A 867 -27.40 37.66 -1.61
N THR A 868 -27.00 38.28 -0.50
CA THR A 868 -27.92 38.77 0.54
C THR A 868 -28.83 39.91 0.05
N SER A 869 -29.97 39.58 -0.55
CA SER A 869 -31.17 40.44 -0.71
C SER A 869 -32.30 39.68 -1.45
N GLY A 870 -33.57 40.06 -1.20
CA GLY A 870 -34.66 39.81 -2.14
C GLY A 870 -35.38 38.45 -2.12
N VAL A 871 -36.13 38.19 -1.03
CA VAL A 871 -37.32 37.31 -0.91
C VAL A 871 -37.85 36.60 -2.18
N LYS A 872 -38.02 35.28 -2.10
CA LYS A 872 -39.29 34.59 -2.41
C LYS A 872 -39.35 33.19 -1.78
N GLU A 873 -40.38 32.95 -0.96
CA GLU A 873 -40.60 31.65 -0.32
C GLU A 873 -41.16 30.62 -1.32
N TYR A 874 -40.69 29.37 -1.22
CA TYR A 874 -41.32 28.22 -1.85
C TYR A 874 -41.82 27.27 -0.76
N THR A 875 -43.10 27.38 -0.42
CA THR A 875 -43.74 26.59 0.63
C THR A 875 -43.96 25.15 0.17
N LEU A 876 -43.04 24.23 0.53
CA LEU A 876 -43.25 22.80 0.34
C LEU A 876 -44.41 22.31 1.21
N ALA A 877 -45.53 21.97 0.58
CA ALA A 877 -46.75 21.56 1.26
C ALA A 877 -46.57 20.21 1.98
N VAL A 878 -46.67 20.23 3.32
CA VAL A 878 -46.78 19.02 4.14
C VAL A 878 -48.25 18.54 4.10
N PRO A 879 -48.52 17.26 3.79
CA PRO A 879 -49.88 16.73 3.84
C PRO A 879 -50.39 16.76 5.28
N LYS A 880 -51.41 17.59 5.55
CA LYS A 880 -52.10 17.61 6.84
C LYS A 880 -53.03 16.40 6.96
N THR A 881 -53.01 15.77 8.13
CA THR A 881 -53.94 14.70 8.50
C THR A 881 -55.36 15.25 8.63
N SER A 882 -56.34 14.45 8.21
CA SER A 882 -57.75 14.83 8.21
C SER A 882 -58.37 14.76 9.61
N LYS A 883 -59.06 15.84 9.99
CA LYS A 883 -60.25 15.78 10.85
C LYS A 883 -61.28 16.82 10.40
N ASP A 884 -62.41 16.29 9.96
CA ASP A 884 -63.78 16.75 10.19
C ASP A 884 -64.26 18.13 9.66
N GLN A 885 -65.33 18.03 8.85
CA GLN A 885 -66.51 18.91 8.73
C GLN A 885 -66.54 20.14 7.80
N VAL A 886 -67.53 20.07 6.88
CA VAL A 886 -68.25 21.15 6.14
C VAL A 886 -67.43 22.04 5.17
N GLY A 887 -67.87 22.33 3.94
CA GLY A 887 -69.01 21.81 3.16
C GLY A 887 -69.53 22.77 2.07
N LYS A 888 -69.92 22.21 0.91
CA LYS A 888 -70.56 22.83 -0.29
C LYS A 888 -69.68 23.65 -1.27
N SER A 889 -69.96 23.42 -2.57
CA SER A 889 -69.97 24.36 -3.73
C SER A 889 -68.68 25.09 -4.17
N SER A 890 -68.40 25.31 -5.47
CA SER A 890 -68.95 24.78 -6.76
C SER A 890 -68.20 25.42 -7.97
N PHE A 891 -68.40 24.90 -9.20
CA PHE A 891 -67.83 25.36 -10.50
C PHE A 891 -66.32 25.10 -10.66
N GLU A 892 -65.84 24.36 -11.69
CA GLU A 892 -65.82 24.65 -13.15
C GLU A 892 -64.83 25.80 -13.49
N ASP A 893 -63.80 25.64 -14.32
CA ASP A 893 -63.29 24.47 -15.09
C ASP A 893 -61.72 24.60 -15.23
N GLN A 894 -60.89 24.14 -16.20
CA GLN A 894 -61.07 23.62 -17.57
C GLN A 894 -59.88 22.74 -18.07
N LEU A 895 -60.17 21.97 -19.12
CA LEU A 895 -59.35 21.26 -20.15
C LEU A 895 -57.89 21.76 -20.39
N LEU A 896 -56.89 21.01 -20.90
CA LEU A 896 -56.59 19.60 -21.28
C LEU A 896 -55.02 19.54 -21.45
N VAL A 897 -54.28 18.42 -21.56
CA VAL A 897 -54.24 17.36 -22.58
C VAL A 897 -53.34 16.19 -22.11
N ASN A 898 -53.81 14.96 -22.29
CA ASN A 898 -53.12 13.65 -22.42
C ASN A 898 -51.85 13.30 -21.61
N ALA A 899 -51.97 12.23 -20.82
CA ALA A 899 -50.91 11.23 -20.61
C ALA A 899 -51.42 9.85 -21.07
N PRO A 900 -50.57 8.95 -21.61
CA PRO A 900 -50.95 7.55 -21.84
C PRO A 900 -50.80 6.71 -20.56
N GLU A 901 -51.65 5.70 -20.46
CA GLU A 901 -52.06 5.04 -19.21
C GLU A 901 -51.40 3.64 -19.03
N GLN A 902 -51.78 2.94 -17.95
CA GLN A 902 -51.73 1.49 -17.75
C GLN A 902 -50.38 0.80 -17.44
N CYS A 903 -50.28 0.26 -16.22
CA CYS A 903 -50.68 -1.15 -16.02
C CYS A 903 -51.18 -1.37 -14.59
N SER A 904 -52.16 -2.27 -14.39
CA SER A 904 -52.86 -2.45 -13.11
C SER A 904 -53.06 -3.92 -12.73
N LYS A 905 -52.70 -4.26 -11.48
CA LYS A 905 -53.49 -5.08 -10.52
C LYS A 905 -52.71 -5.38 -9.23
N PRO A 906 -53.36 -5.39 -8.06
CA PRO A 906 -52.76 -5.85 -6.80
C PRO A 906 -52.90 -7.37 -6.62
N MET A 907 -52.01 -7.97 -5.84
CA MET A 907 -52.17 -9.34 -5.33
C MET A 907 -52.13 -9.31 -3.79
N MET A 908 -53.23 -9.69 -3.14
CA MET A 908 -53.31 -9.79 -1.68
C MET A 908 -52.71 -11.11 -1.19
N LEU A 909 -51.97 -11.06 -0.08
CA LEU A 909 -51.69 -12.23 0.76
C LEU A 909 -51.90 -11.85 2.24
N ASN A 910 -52.64 -12.70 2.95
CA ASN A 910 -53.08 -12.44 4.33
C ASN A 910 -51.93 -12.64 5.34
N TYR A 911 -51.78 -11.70 6.27
CA TYR A 911 -51.00 -11.93 7.49
C TYR A 911 -51.87 -12.58 8.56
N GLY A 912 -51.69 -13.90 8.76
CA GLY A 912 -52.31 -14.65 9.85
C GLY A 912 -51.72 -14.27 11.22
N SER A 913 -52.59 -14.01 12.20
CA SER A 913 -52.20 -13.53 13.54
C SER A 913 -51.68 -14.65 14.46
N LYS A 914 -50.51 -14.43 15.08
CA LYS A 914 -50.19 -14.96 16.42
C LYS A 914 -49.44 -13.90 17.24
N GLN A 915 -49.88 -13.67 18.48
CA GLN A 915 -49.26 -12.75 19.43
C GLN A 915 -48.59 -13.52 20.59
N GLY A 916 -47.64 -12.86 21.25
CA GLY A 916 -47.17 -13.21 22.59
C GLY A 916 -45.66 -13.54 22.69
N PRO A 917 -45.02 -13.28 23.85
CA PRO A 917 -45.29 -12.16 24.76
C PRO A 917 -44.00 -11.52 25.31
N TYR A 918 -43.67 -10.28 24.94
CA TYR A 918 -42.51 -9.55 25.49
C TYR A 918 -42.74 -8.02 25.58
N VAL A 919 -43.83 -7.59 26.24
CA VAL A 919 -44.15 -6.15 26.46
C VAL A 919 -44.64 -5.89 27.89
N SER A 920 -43.74 -6.07 28.88
CA SER A 920 -44.08 -5.87 30.30
C SER A 920 -42.88 -5.56 31.21
N ALA A 921 -41.96 -4.68 30.79
CA ALA A 921 -40.74 -4.37 31.56
C ALA A 921 -40.29 -2.89 31.64
N LEU A 922 -40.80 -1.99 30.79
CA LEU A 922 -40.29 -0.60 30.68
C LEU A 922 -41.36 0.49 30.86
N ARG A 923 -42.15 0.39 31.93
CA ARG A 923 -43.09 1.45 32.40
C ARG A 923 -43.09 1.61 33.93
N ALA A 924 -41.90 1.64 34.56
CA ALA A 924 -41.76 1.76 36.02
C ALA A 924 -40.50 2.52 36.50
N ALA A 925 -40.02 3.53 35.76
CA ALA A 925 -38.76 4.23 36.08
C ALA A 925 -38.73 5.72 35.68
N SER A 926 -39.81 6.48 35.93
CA SER A 926 -39.87 7.90 35.51
C SER A 926 -40.88 8.76 36.30
N LYS A 927 -40.82 8.78 37.64
CA LYS A 927 -41.66 9.69 38.45
C LYS A 927 -41.14 10.11 39.85
N SER A 928 -39.83 10.31 39.97
CA SER A 928 -39.14 10.93 41.13
C SER A 928 -37.69 11.27 40.71
N GLN A 929 -37.05 12.38 41.08
CA GLN A 929 -37.47 13.63 41.74
C GLN A 929 -36.89 14.83 40.96
N ILE A 930 -37.58 15.98 40.98
CA ILE A 930 -37.00 17.30 40.66
C ILE A 930 -37.58 18.29 41.68
N LEU A 931 -36.75 18.80 42.62
CA LEU A 931 -36.81 20.14 43.25
C LEU A 931 -36.02 20.25 44.58
N SER A 932 -34.76 20.68 44.49
CA SER A 932 -34.04 21.56 45.44
C SER A 932 -32.65 21.87 44.81
N MET A 933 -32.09 23.09 44.74
CA MET A 933 -31.82 24.13 45.76
C MET A 933 -30.87 23.68 46.87
N GLN A 934 -29.80 24.40 47.23
CA GLN A 934 -29.10 25.56 46.60
C GLN A 934 -27.75 25.80 47.31
N PHE A 935 -26.79 26.45 46.64
CA PHE A 935 -25.56 27.07 47.21
C PHE A 935 -24.50 26.21 47.95
N GLY A 936 -23.26 26.73 47.97
CA GLY A 936 -22.14 26.30 48.83
C GLY A 936 -21.14 25.31 48.20
N GLY A 937 -19.82 25.38 48.48
CA GLY A 937 -19.11 26.45 49.22
C GLY A 937 -17.78 26.05 49.88
N SER A 938 -16.68 26.04 49.12
CA SER A 938 -15.27 26.04 49.59
C SER A 938 -14.68 24.75 50.23
N LYS A 939 -13.37 24.52 49.96
CA LYS A 939 -12.37 23.69 50.69
C LYS A 939 -12.67 22.17 50.83
N GLY A 940 -11.68 21.27 50.87
CA GLY A 940 -10.23 21.38 50.67
C GLY A 940 -9.49 20.12 51.20
N ASN A 941 -8.22 19.93 50.78
CA ASN A 941 -7.24 18.93 51.26
C ASN A 941 -7.47 17.41 51.02
N ASN A 942 -6.58 16.85 50.21
CA ASN A 942 -5.63 15.74 50.50
C ASN A 942 -6.04 14.45 51.25
N LEU A 943 -5.47 13.35 50.74
CA LEU A 943 -5.35 11.98 51.32
C LEU A 943 -6.65 11.17 51.33
N SER A 944 -6.62 9.85 51.07
CA SER A 944 -5.49 8.94 50.78
C SER A 944 -5.43 8.53 49.30
#